data_AF-A0A6J0ABD7-F1
#
_entry.id   AF-A0A6J0ABD7-F1
#
_cell.length_a   1.000
_cell.length_b   1.000
_cell.length_c   1.000
_cell.angle_alpha   90.00
_cell.angle_beta   90.00
_cell.angle_gamma   90.00
#
_symmetry.space_group_name_H-M   'P 1'
#
loop_
_entity.id
_entity.type
_entity.pdbx_description
1 polymer ?
#
loop_
_entity_poly.entity_id
_entity_poly.type
_entity_poly.pdbx_seq_one_letter_code
_entity_poly.pdbx_strand_id
1 'polypeptide(L)'
;MWAGLGPAVTLALVVVVVAWATELKPTAPPIFTGRPFVVAWDVPTQDCGPRHKVPLDPKDMKAFDVQASPNEGFVNQNITIFYHDRLGMYPHFDSMGRSVHGGVPQNGSLWVHLKMLKGHVEHYIRTQEPAGLAVIDWEDWRPVWVRNWRDKDVYRQLSRQLVASRHPDWPPDRVIKQAQYEFEFAARQFMLETLRFVKAFRPRHLWGFYLFPDCYNHDYVKNEKTYTGRCPDVEVSRNDQLAWLWAESTALFPSVYLEERLASSTHGRNFVSFRVQEALRVAHTHHSSHALPVYVFTRPTYSHGLTGLSEMDLISTIGESAALGAAGVILWGDARYTMVSLDLPWAMAAHLLPICTLFLNLLSMAQGSRGPVVPNRPFTTVWNANTQWCLEKHGVDVDVSVFDVVANPGQNFRGPNMTIFYSSQLGTYPYYTSAGEPVFGGLPQNASLDAHLVRTFQDILAAMPASDFSGLAVIDWEAWRPRWAFNWDTKEIYRQRSRALVQRQHPYWPAPWVEAAAQDQFQGAAQAWMAGTLKLGQALRPRGLWGFYGFPDCYNYDFLNPNYTGQCPPSIRAQNDQLGWLWSQSRALYPSIYIPAAMEGTRKAQMYVRHRVSEAFRVAVGAGDPSLPVLPYVQIFYDMTNHFLPLEELEHSLGESAAQGAAGVVLWVSWENTRTKESCQAIKEYVDTTLGPFILNVTSGALLCSQALCSGHGRCARRLSHPEALLNFSPTSFSIKPMPGGGQLTLRGALLLEDWVQMAEKFKCRCYRGWRGTWCEQQGMW
;
A
#
# COMPACT_ATOMS: atom_id res chain seq x y z
N MET A 1 -57.60 -1.64 -66.44
CA MET A 1 -56.79 -2.44 -67.39
C MET A 1 -55.36 -1.95 -67.31
N TRP A 2 -54.42 -2.87 -67.28
CA TRP A 2 -52.99 -2.66 -66.99
C TRP A 2 -52.20 -2.11 -68.18
N ALA A 3 -51.13 -1.38 -67.88
CA ALA A 3 -49.77 -1.59 -68.40
C ALA A 3 -48.85 -0.68 -67.55
N GLY A 4 -47.83 -1.12 -66.80
CA GLY A 4 -46.95 -2.26 -66.96
C GLY A 4 -45.51 -1.73 -67.11
N LEU A 5 -44.89 -1.28 -66.02
CA LEU A 5 -43.44 -0.98 -66.02
C LEU A 5 -42.68 -2.30 -65.86
N GLY A 6 -41.92 -2.64 -66.90
CA GLY A 6 -41.34 -3.97 -67.11
C GLY A 6 -40.13 -4.32 -66.23
N PRO A 7 -39.67 -5.58 -66.33
CA PRO A 7 -38.76 -6.24 -65.37
C PRO A 7 -37.32 -5.70 -65.35
N ALA A 8 -36.96 -4.83 -66.29
CA ALA A 8 -35.59 -4.34 -66.45
C ALA A 8 -35.21 -3.28 -65.40
N VAL A 9 -36.18 -2.51 -64.89
CA VAL A 9 -35.91 -1.44 -63.92
C VAL A 9 -35.75 -2.00 -62.50
N THR A 10 -36.41 -3.12 -62.20
CA THR A 10 -36.24 -3.84 -60.93
C THR A 10 -34.92 -4.61 -60.88
N LEU A 11 -34.41 -5.11 -62.01
CA LEU A 11 -33.12 -5.81 -62.06
C LEU A 11 -31.93 -4.86 -61.92
N ALA A 12 -32.01 -3.63 -62.47
CA ALA A 12 -30.93 -2.65 -62.35
C ALA A 12 -30.78 -2.11 -60.91
N LEU A 13 -31.88 -1.96 -60.16
CA LEU A 13 -31.84 -1.56 -58.75
C LEU A 13 -31.34 -2.67 -57.84
N VAL A 14 -31.58 -3.95 -58.17
CA VAL A 14 -31.02 -5.08 -57.41
C VAL A 14 -29.53 -5.28 -57.72
N VAL A 15 -29.09 -5.09 -58.97
CA VAL A 15 -27.66 -5.26 -59.34
C VAL A 15 -26.78 -4.11 -58.83
N VAL A 16 -27.30 -2.88 -58.71
CA VAL A 16 -26.53 -1.74 -58.14
C VAL A 16 -26.41 -1.83 -56.61
N VAL A 17 -27.39 -2.41 -55.90
CA VAL A 17 -27.29 -2.67 -54.45
C VAL A 17 -26.35 -3.84 -54.13
N VAL A 18 -26.19 -4.79 -55.05
CA VAL A 18 -25.28 -5.95 -54.88
C VAL A 18 -23.81 -5.59 -55.12
N ALA A 19 -23.50 -4.47 -55.79
CA ALA A 19 -22.12 -4.10 -56.12
C ALA A 19 -21.35 -3.39 -54.97
N TRP A 20 -22.00 -3.08 -53.84
CA TRP A 20 -21.38 -2.41 -52.69
C TRP A 20 -21.70 -3.09 -51.35
N ALA A 21 -22.23 -4.32 -51.37
CA ALA A 21 -22.17 -5.18 -50.21
C ALA A 21 -20.77 -5.80 -50.18
N THR A 22 -19.83 -5.19 -49.46
CA THR A 22 -18.62 -5.92 -49.06
C THR A 22 -19.10 -7.19 -48.36
N GLU A 23 -18.87 -8.35 -48.99
CA GLU A 23 -19.21 -9.66 -48.42
C GLU A 23 -18.62 -9.72 -47.00
N LEU A 24 -19.50 -9.73 -45.99
CA LEU A 24 -19.08 -9.86 -44.61
C LEU A 24 -18.42 -11.24 -44.47
N LYS A 25 -17.14 -11.25 -44.09
CA LYS A 25 -16.41 -12.50 -43.87
C LYS A 25 -17.11 -13.31 -42.77
N PRO A 26 -17.26 -14.63 -42.92
CA PRO A 26 -17.82 -15.46 -41.86
C PRO A 26 -16.94 -15.36 -40.60
N THR A 27 -17.55 -15.37 -39.42
CA THR A 27 -16.81 -15.47 -38.14
C THR A 27 -16.95 -16.88 -37.55
N ALA A 28 -16.09 -17.21 -36.58
CA ALA A 28 -16.11 -18.53 -35.95
C ALA A 28 -17.47 -18.78 -35.24
N PRO A 29 -17.98 -20.03 -35.25
CA PRO A 29 -19.19 -20.36 -34.51
C PRO A 29 -18.98 -20.18 -33.00
N PRO A 30 -20.05 -19.93 -32.22
CA PRO A 30 -19.96 -19.79 -30.78
C PRO A 30 -19.34 -21.01 -30.09
N ILE A 31 -18.37 -20.78 -29.19
CA ILE A 31 -17.55 -21.86 -28.61
C ILE A 31 -18.10 -22.48 -27.32
N PHE A 32 -19.13 -21.87 -26.68
CA PHE A 32 -19.63 -22.31 -25.36
C PHE A 32 -21.07 -22.83 -25.37
N THR A 33 -22.04 -22.00 -25.76
CA THR A 33 -23.47 -22.30 -25.53
C THR A 33 -24.30 -22.34 -26.82
N GLY A 34 -23.67 -22.28 -27.99
CA GLY A 34 -24.34 -22.16 -29.29
C GLY A 34 -25.05 -20.80 -29.50
N ARG A 35 -25.01 -19.91 -28.51
CA ARG A 35 -25.55 -18.54 -28.59
C ARG A 35 -24.59 -17.63 -29.36
N PRO A 36 -25.10 -16.75 -30.24
CA PRO A 36 -24.25 -15.87 -31.06
C PRO A 36 -23.47 -14.83 -30.23
N PHE A 37 -23.93 -14.52 -29.02
CA PHE A 37 -23.29 -13.58 -28.10
C PHE A 37 -23.14 -14.23 -26.72
N VAL A 38 -21.89 -14.34 -26.25
CA VAL A 38 -21.54 -14.96 -24.97
C VAL A 38 -21.35 -13.88 -23.91
N VAL A 39 -21.93 -14.06 -22.73
CA VAL A 39 -21.63 -13.23 -21.55
C VAL A 39 -20.88 -14.08 -20.54
N ALA A 40 -19.61 -13.73 -20.31
CA ALA A 40 -18.76 -14.42 -19.37
C ALA A 40 -18.55 -13.63 -18.07
N TRP A 41 -18.61 -14.33 -16.94
CA TRP A 41 -18.34 -13.81 -15.61
C TRP A 41 -16.95 -14.26 -15.15
N ASP A 42 -15.96 -13.37 -15.19
CA ASP A 42 -14.60 -13.59 -14.71
C ASP A 42 -14.27 -12.63 -13.56
N VAL A 43 -15.06 -12.76 -12.49
CA VAL A 43 -14.94 -11.97 -11.25
C VAL A 43 -14.69 -12.96 -10.10
N PRO A 44 -13.80 -12.66 -9.14
CA PRO A 44 -13.35 -13.61 -8.12
C PRO A 44 -14.39 -13.86 -7.00
N THR A 45 -15.66 -14.07 -7.35
CA THR A 45 -16.80 -14.19 -6.43
C THR A 45 -16.86 -15.50 -5.65
N GLN A 46 -15.92 -16.42 -5.88
CA GLN A 46 -15.85 -17.71 -5.21
C GLN A 46 -15.65 -17.55 -3.69
N ASP A 47 -15.05 -16.44 -3.25
CA ASP A 47 -14.86 -16.12 -1.84
C ASP A 47 -16.12 -15.51 -1.18
N CYS A 48 -17.06 -14.93 -1.95
CA CYS A 48 -18.20 -14.19 -1.38
C CYS A 48 -19.06 -15.05 -0.43
N GLY A 49 -19.41 -16.27 -0.83
CA GLY A 49 -20.20 -17.19 0.01
C GLY A 49 -19.41 -17.74 1.21
N PRO A 50 -18.33 -18.50 1.00
CA PRO A 50 -17.58 -19.16 2.07
C PRO A 50 -16.95 -18.17 3.06
N ARG A 51 -16.31 -17.10 2.55
CA ARG A 51 -15.50 -16.16 3.33
C ARG A 51 -16.30 -14.99 3.89
N HIS A 52 -17.22 -14.44 3.10
CA HIS A 52 -17.97 -13.22 3.47
C HIS A 52 -19.43 -13.49 3.85
N LYS A 53 -19.90 -14.73 3.77
CA LYS A 53 -21.30 -15.11 4.05
C LYS A 53 -22.32 -14.39 3.17
N VAL A 54 -21.90 -13.95 1.97
CA VAL A 54 -22.74 -13.34 0.94
C VAL A 54 -22.72 -14.28 -0.28
N PRO A 55 -23.45 -15.41 -0.25
CA PRO A 55 -23.53 -16.26 -1.43
C PRO A 55 -24.27 -15.52 -2.55
N LEU A 56 -23.71 -15.54 -3.76
CA LEU A 56 -24.45 -15.12 -4.95
C LEU A 56 -25.50 -16.18 -5.27
N ASP A 57 -26.73 -15.75 -5.60
CA ASP A 57 -27.81 -16.69 -5.90
C ASP A 57 -27.41 -17.51 -7.14
N PRO A 58 -27.35 -18.86 -7.03
CA PRO A 58 -27.07 -19.72 -8.17
C PRO A 58 -28.02 -19.50 -9.35
N LYS A 59 -29.24 -18.99 -9.13
CA LYS A 59 -30.18 -18.63 -10.20
C LYS A 59 -29.70 -17.42 -11.00
N ASP A 60 -29.19 -16.39 -10.33
CA ASP A 60 -28.67 -15.19 -11.00
C ASP A 60 -27.38 -15.52 -11.77
N MET A 61 -26.56 -16.43 -11.22
CA MET A 61 -25.34 -16.88 -11.88
C MET A 61 -25.60 -17.71 -13.16
N LYS A 62 -26.80 -18.27 -13.32
CA LYS A 62 -27.20 -18.95 -14.58
C LYS A 62 -27.45 -17.97 -15.74
N ALA A 63 -27.49 -16.66 -15.49
CA ALA A 63 -27.59 -15.67 -16.55
C ALA A 63 -26.30 -15.59 -17.40
N PHE A 64 -25.17 -15.99 -16.84
CA PHE A 64 -23.87 -16.00 -17.51
C PHE A 64 -23.62 -17.33 -18.21
N ASP A 65 -23.18 -17.27 -19.47
CA ASP A 65 -22.88 -18.45 -20.28
C ASP A 65 -21.63 -19.18 -19.78
N VAL A 66 -20.68 -18.43 -19.21
CA VAL A 66 -19.42 -18.94 -18.68
C VAL A 66 -19.09 -18.26 -17.36
N GLN A 67 -18.59 -19.03 -16.40
CA GLN A 67 -18.09 -18.53 -15.13
C GLN A 67 -16.64 -18.97 -14.95
N ALA A 68 -15.77 -18.02 -14.63
CA ALA A 68 -14.34 -18.21 -14.40
C ALA A 68 -13.87 -17.40 -13.17
N SER A 69 -12.59 -17.47 -12.86
CA SER A 69 -11.96 -16.74 -11.77
C SER A 69 -10.58 -16.28 -12.23
N PRO A 70 -10.21 -15.01 -12.03
CA PRO A 70 -8.86 -14.55 -12.35
C PRO A 70 -7.81 -15.02 -11.34
N ASN A 71 -8.25 -15.62 -10.23
CA ASN A 71 -7.40 -16.11 -9.15
C ASN A 71 -6.48 -17.25 -9.60
N GLU A 72 -5.20 -17.18 -9.24
CA GLU A 72 -4.15 -18.13 -9.67
C GLU A 72 -4.47 -19.60 -9.36
N GLY A 73 -5.15 -19.86 -8.24
CA GLY A 73 -5.49 -21.22 -7.81
C GLY A 73 -6.56 -21.91 -8.67
N PHE A 74 -7.22 -21.21 -9.58
CA PHE A 74 -8.26 -21.76 -10.44
C PHE A 74 -7.69 -22.05 -11.82
N VAL A 75 -7.68 -23.33 -12.19
CA VAL A 75 -7.09 -23.82 -13.43
C VAL A 75 -8.08 -24.69 -14.19
N ASN A 76 -7.79 -24.92 -15.47
CA ASN A 76 -8.63 -25.69 -16.40
C ASN A 76 -10.04 -25.11 -16.55
N GLN A 77 -10.09 -23.78 -16.66
CA GLN A 77 -11.33 -23.02 -16.81
C GLN A 77 -11.62 -22.73 -18.29
N ASN A 78 -12.88 -22.46 -18.59
CA ASN A 78 -13.32 -22.07 -19.94
C ASN A 78 -12.70 -20.74 -20.40
N ILE A 79 -12.28 -19.90 -19.47
CA ILE A 79 -11.53 -18.66 -19.72
C ILE A 79 -10.30 -18.71 -18.83
N THR A 80 -9.13 -18.57 -19.43
CA THR A 80 -7.85 -18.57 -18.73
C THR A 80 -7.13 -17.27 -19.05
N ILE A 81 -6.81 -16.47 -18.01
CA ILE A 81 -6.01 -15.26 -18.15
C ILE A 81 -4.58 -15.52 -17.68
N PHE A 82 -3.62 -15.32 -18.57
CA PHE A 82 -2.20 -15.44 -18.33
C PHE A 82 -1.60 -14.05 -18.06
N TYR A 83 -1.49 -13.69 -16.78
CA TYR A 83 -0.75 -12.51 -16.36
C TYR A 83 0.76 -12.62 -16.66
N HIS A 84 1.47 -11.51 -16.54
CA HIS A 84 2.88 -11.35 -16.91
C HIS A 84 3.86 -12.39 -16.28
N ASP A 85 3.52 -12.96 -15.12
CA ASP A 85 4.30 -13.99 -14.43
C ASP A 85 3.83 -15.44 -14.71
N ARG A 86 2.73 -15.61 -15.46
CA ARG A 86 2.08 -16.92 -15.67
C ARG A 86 2.36 -17.56 -17.03
N LEU A 87 3.08 -16.90 -17.95
CA LEU A 87 3.30 -17.44 -19.30
C LEU A 87 4.69 -17.13 -19.85
N GLY A 88 5.55 -18.15 -19.85
CA GLY A 88 6.93 -18.04 -20.32
C GLY A 88 7.80 -17.14 -19.45
N MET A 89 8.91 -16.67 -20.02
CA MET A 89 9.82 -15.69 -19.39
C MET A 89 9.61 -14.32 -20.02
N TYR A 90 8.53 -13.64 -19.65
CA TYR A 90 8.18 -12.35 -20.22
C TYR A 90 9.06 -11.22 -19.65
N PRO A 91 9.83 -10.49 -20.49
CA PRO A 91 10.71 -9.42 -20.02
C PRO A 91 9.90 -8.22 -19.56
N HIS A 92 10.11 -7.79 -18.31
CA HIS A 92 9.41 -6.65 -17.72
C HIS A 92 10.23 -6.04 -16.59
N PHE A 93 9.77 -4.93 -16.03
CA PHE A 93 10.31 -4.40 -14.79
C PHE A 93 9.41 -4.76 -13.62
N ASP A 94 9.99 -5.28 -12.54
CA ASP A 94 9.21 -5.51 -11.33
C ASP A 94 8.81 -4.20 -10.65
N SER A 95 8.00 -4.30 -9.60
CA SER A 95 7.55 -3.15 -8.80
C SER A 95 8.67 -2.30 -8.15
N MET A 96 9.92 -2.79 -8.13
CA MET A 96 11.10 -2.07 -7.64
C MET A 96 11.90 -1.43 -8.79
N GLY A 97 11.41 -1.50 -10.02
CA GLY A 97 12.09 -1.03 -11.22
C GLY A 97 13.28 -1.91 -11.63
N ARG A 98 13.36 -3.15 -11.15
CA ARG A 98 14.44 -4.07 -11.52
C ARG A 98 14.07 -4.81 -12.79
N SER A 99 15.06 -4.96 -13.67
CA SER A 99 14.93 -5.72 -14.90
C SER A 99 14.70 -7.21 -14.59
N VAL A 100 13.53 -7.72 -14.98
CA VAL A 100 13.15 -9.13 -14.90
C VAL A 100 13.21 -9.73 -16.29
N HIS A 101 13.84 -10.90 -16.42
CA HIS A 101 14.06 -11.60 -17.69
C HIS A 101 14.67 -10.73 -18.82
N GLY A 102 15.51 -9.76 -18.46
CA GLY A 102 16.16 -8.84 -19.39
C GLY A 102 15.49 -7.47 -19.49
N GLY A 103 14.28 -7.29 -18.94
CA GLY A 103 13.59 -6.01 -18.76
C GLY A 103 12.96 -5.48 -20.04
N VAL A 104 13.65 -5.57 -21.16
CA VAL A 104 13.13 -5.24 -22.49
C VAL A 104 13.23 -6.46 -23.43
N PRO A 105 12.35 -6.60 -24.44
CA PRO A 105 12.32 -7.75 -25.33
C PRO A 105 13.65 -8.08 -26.01
N GLN A 106 14.38 -7.07 -26.49
CA GLN A 106 15.66 -7.27 -27.20
C GLN A 106 16.81 -7.72 -26.29
N ASN A 107 16.61 -7.65 -24.97
CA ASN A 107 17.56 -8.14 -23.96
C ASN A 107 17.06 -9.41 -23.26
N GLY A 108 15.85 -9.88 -23.59
CA GLY A 108 15.27 -11.12 -23.09
C GLY A 108 15.65 -12.31 -23.97
N SER A 109 15.73 -13.50 -23.38
CA SER A 109 15.97 -14.73 -24.14
C SER A 109 14.66 -15.33 -24.64
N LEU A 110 14.37 -15.14 -25.93
CA LEU A 110 13.19 -15.74 -26.57
C LEU A 110 13.22 -17.27 -26.51
N TRP A 111 14.39 -17.89 -26.62
CA TRP A 111 14.53 -19.34 -26.54
C TRP A 111 14.13 -19.88 -25.15
N VAL A 112 14.62 -19.25 -24.07
CA VAL A 112 14.24 -19.65 -22.71
C VAL A 112 12.75 -19.38 -22.48
N HIS A 113 12.24 -18.25 -22.98
CA HIS A 113 10.81 -17.92 -22.92
C HIS A 113 9.95 -19.03 -23.53
N LEU A 114 10.22 -19.43 -24.77
CA LEU A 114 9.46 -20.46 -25.47
C LEU A 114 9.56 -21.84 -24.78
N LYS A 115 10.72 -22.18 -24.22
CA LYS A 115 10.91 -23.44 -23.49
C LYS A 115 10.00 -23.54 -22.26
N MET A 116 9.75 -22.42 -21.58
CA MET A 116 8.90 -22.37 -20.39
C MET A 116 7.39 -22.40 -20.70
N LEU A 117 7.00 -21.99 -21.92
CA LEU A 117 5.58 -21.92 -22.30
C LEU A 117 4.85 -23.26 -22.13
N LYS A 118 5.50 -24.39 -22.48
CA LYS A 118 4.87 -25.71 -22.40
C LYS A 118 4.31 -25.98 -20.99
N GLY A 119 5.16 -25.91 -19.97
CA GLY A 119 4.77 -26.23 -18.60
C GLY A 119 3.74 -25.25 -18.05
N HIS A 120 3.85 -23.96 -18.41
CA HIS A 120 2.91 -22.94 -17.97
C HIS A 120 1.52 -23.17 -18.60
N VAL A 121 1.45 -23.45 -19.91
CA VAL A 121 0.17 -23.74 -20.57
C VAL A 121 -0.42 -25.05 -20.05
N GLU A 122 0.38 -26.09 -19.80
CA GLU A 122 -0.11 -27.34 -19.21
C GLU A 122 -0.69 -27.15 -17.80
N HIS A 123 -0.12 -26.24 -17.01
CA HIS A 123 -0.59 -25.96 -15.65
C HIS A 123 -2.03 -25.39 -15.66
N TYR A 124 -2.26 -24.36 -16.49
CA TYR A 124 -3.52 -23.64 -16.53
C TYR A 124 -4.56 -24.25 -17.50
N ILE A 125 -4.11 -24.88 -18.59
CA ILE A 125 -4.96 -25.54 -19.60
C ILE A 125 -4.52 -27.01 -19.72
N ARG A 126 -5.06 -27.84 -18.82
CA ARG A 126 -4.60 -29.23 -18.62
C ARG A 126 -5.01 -30.14 -19.78
N THR A 127 -6.20 -29.92 -20.33
CA THR A 127 -6.77 -30.75 -21.39
C THR A 127 -6.83 -30.02 -22.72
N GLN A 128 -6.89 -30.78 -23.82
CA GLN A 128 -7.04 -30.22 -25.17
C GLN A 128 -8.50 -29.88 -25.52
N GLU A 129 -9.44 -30.47 -24.79
CA GLU A 129 -10.87 -30.17 -24.81
C GLU A 129 -11.40 -29.96 -23.39
N PRO A 130 -12.47 -29.17 -23.22
CA PRO A 130 -13.22 -28.43 -24.26
C PRO A 130 -12.46 -27.20 -24.80
N ALA A 131 -13.00 -26.56 -25.84
CA ALA A 131 -12.52 -25.27 -26.33
C ALA A 131 -12.75 -24.18 -25.27
N GLY A 132 -11.91 -23.14 -25.27
CA GLY A 132 -11.97 -22.05 -24.30
C GLY A 132 -11.30 -20.77 -24.80
N LEU A 133 -11.41 -19.70 -24.02
CA LEU A 133 -10.70 -18.45 -24.26
C LEU A 133 -9.39 -18.46 -23.48
N ALA A 134 -8.30 -18.06 -24.12
CA ALA A 134 -6.99 -17.97 -23.51
C ALA A 134 -6.42 -16.56 -23.77
N VAL A 135 -6.43 -15.74 -22.73
CA VAL A 135 -6.11 -14.31 -22.81
C VAL A 135 -4.71 -14.10 -22.25
N ILE A 136 -3.81 -13.52 -23.04
CA ILE A 136 -2.48 -13.14 -22.58
C ILE A 136 -2.54 -11.69 -22.11
N ASP A 137 -2.33 -11.47 -20.82
CA ASP A 137 -2.43 -10.16 -20.18
C ASP A 137 -1.05 -9.56 -19.91
N TRP A 138 -0.46 -9.04 -20.98
CA TRP A 138 0.86 -8.41 -20.97
C TRP A 138 0.71 -6.90 -21.13
N GLU A 139 0.70 -6.21 -19.99
CA GLU A 139 0.46 -4.77 -19.94
C GLU A 139 1.72 -3.95 -19.69
N ASP A 140 2.86 -4.58 -19.42
CA ASP A 140 4.09 -3.89 -19.02
C ASP A 140 4.63 -2.94 -20.10
N TRP A 141 4.85 -3.43 -21.32
CA TRP A 141 5.25 -2.64 -22.48
C TRP A 141 4.23 -2.73 -23.63
N ARG A 142 4.37 -1.87 -24.63
CA ARG A 142 3.56 -1.88 -25.86
C ARG A 142 4.47 -2.18 -27.06
N PRO A 143 4.05 -3.01 -28.03
CA PRO A 143 4.90 -3.37 -29.17
C PRO A 143 5.22 -2.21 -30.11
N VAL A 144 4.44 -1.11 -30.04
CA VAL A 144 4.71 0.14 -30.75
C VAL A 144 5.47 1.08 -29.82
N TRP A 145 6.69 1.46 -30.19
CA TRP A 145 7.63 2.25 -29.39
C TRP A 145 7.00 3.49 -28.80
N VAL A 146 6.29 4.27 -29.62
CA VAL A 146 5.72 5.54 -29.19
C VAL A 146 4.67 5.38 -28.09
N ARG A 147 3.98 4.23 -28.01
CA ARG A 147 2.97 3.90 -26.97
C ARG A 147 3.59 3.59 -25.61
N ASN A 148 4.92 3.49 -25.52
CA ASN A 148 5.65 3.33 -24.26
C ASN A 148 5.99 4.71 -23.65
N TRP A 149 4.96 5.48 -23.31
CA TRP A 149 5.10 6.78 -22.65
C TRP A 149 4.85 6.67 -21.14
N ARG A 150 5.08 7.77 -20.41
CA ARG A 150 4.87 7.88 -18.94
C ARG A 150 5.64 6.79 -18.17
N ASP A 151 4.95 5.97 -17.38
CA ASP A 151 5.49 4.85 -16.62
C ASP A 151 6.22 3.84 -17.51
N LYS A 152 5.80 3.70 -18.77
CA LYS A 152 6.43 2.80 -19.76
C LYS A 152 7.65 3.40 -20.46
N ASP A 153 8.02 4.65 -20.17
CA ASP A 153 9.23 5.24 -20.77
C ASP A 153 10.51 4.50 -20.35
N VAL A 154 10.48 3.77 -19.22
CA VAL A 154 11.58 2.92 -18.76
C VAL A 154 12.05 1.93 -19.84
N TYR A 155 11.13 1.37 -20.62
CA TYR A 155 11.47 0.45 -21.72
C TYR A 155 12.24 1.17 -22.83
N ARG A 156 11.85 2.42 -23.14
CA ARG A 156 12.55 3.24 -24.13
C ARG A 156 13.93 3.68 -23.62
N GLN A 157 14.04 4.00 -22.33
CA GLN A 157 15.29 4.39 -21.68
C GLN A 157 16.30 3.24 -21.70
N LEU A 158 15.92 2.06 -21.20
CA LEU A 158 16.82 0.89 -21.19
C LEU A 158 17.21 0.49 -22.63
N SER A 159 16.27 0.55 -23.58
CA SER A 159 16.56 0.27 -25.00
C SER A 159 17.64 1.20 -25.56
N ARG A 160 17.57 2.51 -25.27
CA ARG A 160 18.59 3.49 -25.70
C ARG A 160 19.93 3.22 -25.01
N GLN A 161 19.92 2.92 -23.71
CA GLN A 161 21.13 2.60 -22.96
C GLN A 161 21.85 1.36 -23.51
N LEU A 162 21.11 0.30 -23.86
CA LEU A 162 21.67 -0.92 -24.45
C LEU A 162 22.32 -0.68 -25.82
N VAL A 163 21.78 0.24 -26.63
CA VAL A 163 22.38 0.60 -27.92
C VAL A 163 23.60 1.50 -27.69
N ALA A 164 23.49 2.50 -26.81
CA ALA A 164 24.59 3.42 -26.49
C ALA A 164 25.80 2.69 -25.89
N SER A 165 25.60 1.68 -25.06
CA SER A 165 26.69 0.89 -24.48
C SER A 165 27.43 0.04 -25.52
N ARG A 166 26.74 -0.46 -26.54
CA ARG A 166 27.34 -1.20 -27.68
C ARG A 166 27.99 -0.27 -28.70
N HIS A 167 27.53 0.97 -28.80
CA HIS A 167 28.00 1.97 -29.76
C HIS A 167 28.25 3.33 -29.09
N PRO A 168 29.32 3.48 -28.27
CA PRO A 168 29.58 4.71 -27.52
C PRO A 168 29.78 5.96 -28.39
N ASP A 169 30.27 5.78 -29.62
CA ASP A 169 30.59 6.87 -30.55
C ASP A 169 29.39 7.31 -31.43
N TRP A 170 28.22 6.68 -31.29
CA TRP A 170 27.07 7.02 -32.12
C TRP A 170 26.37 8.30 -31.63
N PRO A 171 25.93 9.17 -32.56
CA PRO A 171 25.16 10.36 -32.19
C PRO A 171 23.79 9.95 -31.60
N PRO A 172 23.22 10.75 -30.67
CA PRO A 172 21.98 10.41 -29.96
C PRO A 172 20.81 10.05 -30.88
N ASP A 173 20.62 10.76 -32.00
CA ASP A 173 19.54 10.48 -32.95
C ASP A 173 19.64 9.09 -33.59
N ARG A 174 20.87 8.63 -33.85
CA ARG A 174 21.12 7.29 -34.39
C ARG A 174 20.85 6.22 -33.33
N VAL A 175 21.24 6.47 -32.08
CA VAL A 175 20.94 5.60 -30.94
C VAL A 175 19.43 5.47 -30.74
N ILE A 176 18.68 6.57 -30.79
CA ILE A 176 17.22 6.56 -30.62
C ILE A 176 16.55 5.73 -31.72
N LYS A 177 16.91 5.95 -32.99
CA LYS A 177 16.33 5.21 -34.12
C LYS A 177 16.66 3.71 -34.06
N GLN A 178 17.90 3.37 -33.70
CA GLN A 178 18.31 1.97 -33.56
C GLN A 178 17.61 1.29 -32.37
N ALA A 179 17.50 1.97 -31.22
CA ALA A 179 16.82 1.45 -30.04
C ALA A 179 15.33 1.21 -30.30
N GLN A 180 14.67 2.10 -31.04
CA GLN A 180 13.31 1.89 -31.51
C GLN A 180 13.21 0.63 -32.38
N TYR A 181 14.07 0.51 -33.40
CA TYR A 181 14.07 -0.65 -34.30
C TYR A 181 14.26 -1.97 -33.54
N GLU A 182 15.26 -2.05 -32.66
CA GLU A 182 15.56 -3.27 -31.90
C GLU A 182 14.42 -3.64 -30.95
N PHE A 183 13.84 -2.65 -30.26
CA PHE A 183 12.73 -2.87 -29.35
C PHE A 183 11.48 -3.37 -30.09
N GLU A 184 11.04 -2.68 -31.14
CA GLU A 184 9.83 -3.06 -31.88
C GLU A 184 10.01 -4.41 -32.59
N PHE A 185 11.20 -4.69 -33.12
CA PHE A 185 11.53 -5.98 -33.71
C PHE A 185 11.42 -7.10 -32.66
N ALA A 186 12.07 -6.96 -31.52
CA ALA A 186 12.07 -7.99 -30.49
C ALA A 186 10.71 -8.14 -29.81
N ALA A 187 9.98 -7.04 -29.56
CA ALA A 187 8.61 -7.07 -29.05
C ALA A 187 7.68 -7.87 -29.97
N ARG A 188 7.79 -7.64 -31.28
CA ARG A 188 7.07 -8.42 -32.29
C ARG A 188 7.45 -9.90 -32.23
N GLN A 189 8.75 -10.24 -32.18
CA GLN A 189 9.17 -11.65 -32.10
C GLN A 189 8.64 -12.35 -30.86
N PHE A 190 8.72 -11.71 -29.69
CA PHE A 190 8.18 -12.27 -28.45
C PHE A 190 6.68 -12.55 -28.57
N MET A 191 5.87 -11.55 -28.90
CA MET A 191 4.41 -11.73 -28.97
C MET A 191 4.00 -12.75 -30.04
N LEU A 192 4.65 -12.73 -31.21
CA LEU A 192 4.32 -13.59 -32.35
C LEU A 192 4.69 -15.05 -32.08
N GLU A 193 5.91 -15.30 -31.60
CA GLU A 193 6.36 -16.67 -31.32
C GLU A 193 5.63 -17.28 -30.13
N THR A 194 5.25 -16.46 -29.12
CA THR A 194 4.34 -16.92 -28.06
C THR A 194 3.02 -17.38 -28.65
N LEU A 195 2.34 -16.57 -29.47
CA LEU A 195 1.05 -16.94 -30.08
C LEU A 195 1.15 -18.21 -30.93
N ARG A 196 2.19 -18.31 -31.78
CA ARG A 196 2.44 -19.51 -32.60
C ARG A 196 2.57 -20.76 -31.75
N PHE A 197 3.38 -20.68 -30.70
CA PHE A 197 3.59 -21.79 -29.78
C PHE A 197 2.28 -22.20 -29.11
N VAL A 198 1.59 -21.27 -28.45
CA VAL A 198 0.40 -21.60 -27.64
C VAL A 198 -0.76 -22.07 -28.51
N LYS A 199 -0.94 -21.53 -29.72
CA LYS A 199 -1.93 -22.01 -30.69
C LYS A 199 -1.62 -23.41 -31.18
N ALA A 200 -0.37 -23.70 -31.51
CA ALA A 200 0.02 -25.05 -31.92
C ALA A 200 -0.17 -26.05 -30.78
N PHE A 201 0.11 -25.62 -29.55
CA PHE A 201 0.04 -26.46 -28.36
C PHE A 201 -1.39 -26.66 -27.82
N ARG A 202 -2.28 -25.67 -28.00
CA ARG A 202 -3.70 -25.70 -27.64
C ARG A 202 -4.56 -25.12 -28.78
N PRO A 203 -4.74 -25.88 -29.88
CA PRO A 203 -5.36 -25.38 -31.11
C PRO A 203 -6.88 -25.16 -31.02
N ARG A 204 -7.52 -25.70 -29.98
CA ARG A 204 -8.96 -25.51 -29.72
C ARG A 204 -9.27 -24.31 -28.84
N HIS A 205 -8.26 -23.65 -28.28
CA HIS A 205 -8.45 -22.42 -27.51
C HIS A 205 -8.31 -21.20 -28.42
N LEU A 206 -9.10 -20.17 -28.16
CA LEU A 206 -8.99 -18.88 -28.83
C LEU A 206 -8.03 -17.98 -28.04
N TRP A 207 -6.85 -17.79 -28.63
CA TRP A 207 -5.74 -16.99 -28.14
C TRP A 207 -5.73 -15.56 -28.70
N GLY A 208 -5.35 -14.63 -27.83
CA GLY A 208 -5.14 -13.21 -28.13
C GLY A 208 -4.62 -12.47 -26.91
N PHE A 209 -4.25 -11.20 -27.09
CA PHE A 209 -3.77 -10.34 -26.02
C PHE A 209 -4.89 -9.44 -25.50
N TYR A 210 -5.00 -9.33 -24.17
CA TYR A 210 -5.85 -8.34 -23.53
C TYR A 210 -5.46 -6.92 -23.97
N LEU A 211 -6.45 -6.02 -24.01
CA LEU A 211 -6.37 -4.61 -24.44
C LEU A 211 -6.23 -4.38 -25.95
N PHE A 212 -5.94 -5.41 -26.76
CA PHE A 212 -5.67 -5.22 -28.19
C PHE A 212 -6.88 -5.51 -29.10
N PRO A 213 -7.20 -4.59 -30.05
CA PRO A 213 -6.62 -3.25 -30.22
C PRO A 213 -7.12 -2.24 -29.18
N ASP A 214 -6.31 -1.20 -28.97
CA ASP A 214 -6.71 -0.01 -28.23
C ASP A 214 -6.93 1.16 -29.21
N CYS A 215 -8.05 1.85 -29.03
CA CYS A 215 -8.48 3.01 -29.81
C CYS A 215 -7.85 4.32 -29.32
N TYR A 216 -7.38 4.36 -28.05
CA TYR A 216 -6.82 5.55 -27.38
C TYR A 216 -7.71 6.82 -27.45
N ASN A 217 -9.03 6.64 -27.49
CA ASN A 217 -10.05 7.70 -27.55
C ASN A 217 -10.35 8.35 -26.18
N HIS A 218 -9.29 8.72 -25.44
CA HIS A 218 -9.37 9.28 -24.08
C HIS A 218 -9.44 10.81 -23.99
N ASP A 219 -9.60 11.50 -25.11
CA ASP A 219 -9.58 12.97 -25.17
C ASP A 219 -10.85 13.62 -24.59
N TYR A 220 -11.86 12.84 -24.18
CA TYR A 220 -12.97 13.30 -23.34
C TYR A 220 -12.49 13.97 -22.03
N VAL A 221 -11.24 13.75 -21.59
CA VAL A 221 -10.60 14.48 -20.47
C VAL A 221 -10.34 15.95 -20.76
N LYS A 222 -10.00 16.29 -22.00
CA LYS A 222 -9.58 17.65 -22.36
C LYS A 222 -10.61 18.38 -23.22
N ASN A 223 -11.38 17.63 -24.01
CA ASN A 223 -12.19 18.16 -25.10
C ASN A 223 -13.64 17.65 -25.04
N GLU A 224 -14.25 17.65 -23.85
CA GLU A 224 -15.58 17.08 -23.62
C GLU A 224 -16.65 17.58 -24.61
N LYS A 225 -16.67 18.88 -24.93
CA LYS A 225 -17.69 19.48 -25.83
C LYS A 225 -17.59 19.02 -27.28
N THR A 226 -16.43 18.56 -27.73
CA THR A 226 -16.16 18.16 -29.12
C THR A 226 -15.88 16.66 -29.22
N TYR A 227 -16.10 15.91 -28.14
CA TYR A 227 -15.75 14.50 -28.07
C TYR A 227 -16.71 13.66 -28.92
N THR A 228 -16.14 12.91 -29.87
CA THR A 228 -16.93 12.06 -30.79
C THR A 228 -16.80 10.58 -30.48
N GLY A 229 -15.89 10.18 -29.60
CA GLY A 229 -15.52 8.78 -29.38
C GLY A 229 -14.60 8.18 -30.43
N ARG A 230 -14.42 8.81 -31.60
CA ARG A 230 -13.59 8.29 -32.69
C ARG A 230 -12.15 8.02 -32.23
N CYS A 231 -11.60 6.91 -32.72
CA CYS A 231 -10.17 6.66 -32.59
C CYS A 231 -9.41 7.75 -33.35
N PRO A 232 -8.37 8.37 -32.77
CA PRO A 232 -7.52 9.29 -33.51
C PRO A 232 -6.92 8.58 -34.74
N ASP A 233 -6.87 9.24 -35.90
CA ASP A 233 -6.39 8.64 -37.15
C ASP A 233 -4.98 8.05 -37.03
N VAL A 234 -4.12 8.70 -36.23
CA VAL A 234 -2.77 8.21 -35.93
C VAL A 234 -2.79 6.88 -35.18
N GLU A 235 -3.79 6.63 -34.34
CA GLU A 235 -3.93 5.39 -33.58
C GLU A 235 -4.51 4.27 -34.42
N VAL A 236 -5.44 4.58 -35.35
CA VAL A 236 -5.90 3.64 -36.39
C VAL A 236 -4.72 3.18 -37.24
N SER A 237 -3.88 4.11 -37.73
CA SER A 237 -2.67 3.78 -38.50
C SER A 237 -1.66 2.96 -37.71
N ARG A 238 -1.49 3.22 -36.40
CA ARG A 238 -0.64 2.41 -35.52
C ARG A 238 -1.20 1.00 -35.30
N ASN A 239 -2.52 0.85 -35.23
CA ASN A 239 -3.14 -0.47 -35.19
C ASN A 239 -2.97 -1.23 -36.50
N ASP A 240 -2.97 -0.55 -37.66
CA ASP A 240 -2.67 -1.18 -38.95
C ASP A 240 -1.24 -1.72 -39.00
N GLN A 241 -0.28 -1.06 -38.35
CA GLN A 241 1.11 -1.55 -38.23
C GLN A 241 1.23 -2.85 -37.40
N LEU A 242 0.21 -3.18 -36.62
CA LEU A 242 0.11 -4.43 -35.85
C LEU A 242 -0.59 -5.56 -36.64
N ALA A 243 -0.71 -5.44 -37.97
CA ALA A 243 -1.22 -6.50 -38.86
C ALA A 243 -0.71 -7.91 -38.54
N TRP A 244 0.57 -8.02 -38.16
CA TRP A 244 1.21 -9.28 -37.79
C TRP A 244 0.61 -9.92 -36.53
N LEU A 245 0.13 -9.11 -35.58
CA LEU A 245 -0.52 -9.57 -34.36
C LEU A 245 -1.90 -10.11 -34.67
N TRP A 246 -2.68 -9.36 -35.45
CA TRP A 246 -4.04 -9.74 -35.86
C TRP A 246 -4.03 -11.03 -36.71
N ALA A 247 -3.09 -11.16 -37.64
CA ALA A 247 -2.95 -12.35 -38.47
C ALA A 247 -2.62 -13.61 -37.65
N GLU A 248 -1.91 -13.47 -36.53
CA GLU A 248 -1.56 -14.61 -35.68
C GLU A 248 -2.58 -14.87 -34.57
N SER A 249 -3.37 -13.88 -34.15
CA SER A 249 -4.45 -14.06 -33.17
C SER A 249 -5.56 -14.99 -33.69
N THR A 250 -6.30 -15.58 -32.75
CA THR A 250 -7.51 -16.38 -33.01
C THR A 250 -8.76 -15.80 -32.36
N ALA A 251 -8.60 -14.81 -31.48
CA ALA A 251 -9.64 -13.89 -31.00
C ALA A 251 -9.01 -12.53 -30.64
N LEU A 252 -9.85 -11.50 -30.52
CA LEU A 252 -9.44 -10.17 -30.05
C LEU A 252 -10.11 -9.83 -28.71
N PHE A 253 -9.39 -9.13 -27.85
CA PHE A 253 -9.80 -8.83 -26.48
C PHE A 253 -9.66 -7.33 -26.15
N PRO A 254 -10.38 -6.44 -26.86
CA PRO A 254 -10.35 -5.01 -26.55
C PRO A 254 -10.97 -4.73 -25.17
N SER A 255 -10.47 -3.73 -24.46
CA SER A 255 -11.06 -3.26 -23.20
C SER A 255 -11.93 -2.04 -23.43
N VAL A 256 -13.11 -1.99 -22.81
CA VAL A 256 -14.05 -0.84 -22.85
C VAL A 256 -14.41 -0.37 -21.44
N TYR A 257 -13.50 -0.53 -20.47
CA TYR A 257 -13.72 -0.13 -19.09
C TYR A 257 -14.14 1.34 -18.99
N LEU A 258 -15.38 1.55 -18.55
CA LEU A 258 -16.03 2.85 -18.58
C LEU A 258 -15.71 3.64 -17.30
N GLU A 259 -15.12 4.82 -17.43
CA GLU A 259 -14.91 5.72 -16.29
C GLU A 259 -16.23 6.36 -15.81
N GLU A 260 -16.35 6.60 -14.50
CA GLU A 260 -17.56 7.17 -13.89
C GLU A 260 -17.92 8.56 -14.47
N ARG A 261 -16.95 9.31 -14.97
CA ARG A 261 -17.21 10.60 -15.65
C ARG A 261 -17.95 10.48 -16.98
N LEU A 262 -18.01 9.28 -17.55
CA LEU A 262 -18.78 8.98 -18.76
C LEU A 262 -20.14 8.35 -18.43
N ALA A 263 -20.47 8.20 -17.15
CA ALA A 263 -21.70 7.57 -16.67
C ALA A 263 -22.93 8.17 -17.34
N SER A 264 -23.78 7.27 -17.86
CA SER A 264 -25.11 7.56 -18.40
C SER A 264 -25.10 8.67 -19.44
N SER A 265 -24.08 8.67 -20.30
CA SER A 265 -23.86 9.72 -21.30
C SER A 265 -23.69 9.17 -22.71
N THR A 266 -24.08 9.97 -23.71
CA THR A 266 -23.78 9.66 -25.12
C THR A 266 -22.27 9.56 -25.38
N HIS A 267 -21.45 10.31 -24.63
CA HIS A 267 -20.00 10.19 -24.69
C HIS A 267 -19.52 8.81 -24.21
N GLY A 268 -20.12 8.25 -23.15
CA GLY A 268 -19.83 6.89 -22.70
C GLY A 268 -20.16 5.84 -23.75
N ARG A 269 -21.34 5.95 -24.38
CA ARG A 269 -21.69 5.08 -25.51
C ARG A 269 -20.73 5.23 -26.69
N ASN A 270 -20.37 6.46 -27.08
CA ASN A 270 -19.43 6.71 -28.16
C ASN A 270 -18.03 6.16 -27.84
N PHE A 271 -17.56 6.32 -26.60
CA PHE A 271 -16.29 5.77 -26.14
C PHE A 271 -16.24 4.26 -26.36
N VAL A 272 -17.28 3.52 -25.96
CA VAL A 272 -17.37 2.08 -26.16
C VAL A 272 -17.50 1.72 -27.63
N SER A 273 -18.46 2.35 -28.33
CA SER A 273 -18.82 1.99 -29.71
C SER A 273 -17.61 2.02 -30.64
N PHE A 274 -16.80 3.09 -30.58
CA PHE A 274 -15.62 3.21 -31.44
C PHE A 274 -14.47 2.25 -31.07
N ARG A 275 -14.37 1.83 -29.81
CA ARG A 275 -13.39 0.80 -29.38
C ARG A 275 -13.76 -0.57 -29.93
N VAL A 276 -15.05 -0.92 -29.85
CA VAL A 276 -15.56 -2.18 -30.42
C VAL A 276 -15.48 -2.16 -31.95
N GLN A 277 -15.84 -1.04 -32.59
CA GLN A 277 -15.71 -0.88 -34.04
C GLN A 277 -14.26 -1.02 -34.51
N GLU A 278 -13.28 -0.48 -33.78
CA GLU A 278 -11.86 -0.64 -34.15
C GLU A 278 -11.41 -2.10 -34.03
N ALA A 279 -11.85 -2.82 -33.00
CA ALA A 279 -11.60 -4.26 -32.88
C ALA A 279 -12.23 -5.06 -34.03
N LEU A 280 -13.48 -4.76 -34.37
CA LEU A 280 -14.15 -5.38 -35.51
C LEU A 280 -13.45 -5.02 -36.82
N ARG A 281 -13.02 -3.78 -37.01
CA ARG A 281 -12.29 -3.34 -38.21
C ARG A 281 -11.05 -4.19 -38.40
N VAL A 282 -10.16 -4.29 -37.41
CA VAL A 282 -8.94 -5.11 -37.55
C VAL A 282 -9.25 -6.60 -37.64
N ALA A 283 -10.32 -7.10 -37.00
CA ALA A 283 -10.75 -8.49 -37.12
C ALA A 283 -11.08 -8.91 -38.56
N HIS A 284 -11.64 -8.00 -39.36
CA HIS A 284 -12.05 -8.27 -40.74
C HIS A 284 -10.91 -8.12 -41.77
N THR A 285 -9.83 -7.42 -41.45
CA THR A 285 -8.85 -7.00 -42.45
C THR A 285 -7.78 -8.08 -42.74
N HIS A 286 -7.45 -8.94 -41.77
CA HIS A 286 -6.19 -9.71 -41.84
C HIS A 286 -6.30 -11.18 -42.21
N HIS A 287 -7.49 -11.78 -42.14
CA HIS A 287 -7.75 -13.15 -42.62
C HIS A 287 -8.60 -13.10 -43.87
N SER A 288 -8.22 -13.80 -44.94
CA SER A 288 -8.93 -13.71 -46.23
C SER A 288 -10.31 -14.38 -46.20
N SER A 289 -10.46 -15.45 -45.42
CA SER A 289 -11.65 -16.31 -45.43
C SER A 289 -12.60 -16.10 -44.26
N HIS A 290 -12.18 -15.43 -43.19
CA HIS A 290 -12.99 -15.27 -41.98
C HIS A 290 -12.63 -13.98 -41.22
N ALA A 291 -13.49 -13.57 -40.30
CA ALA A 291 -13.21 -12.51 -39.33
C ALA A 291 -12.96 -13.12 -37.94
N LEU A 292 -12.00 -12.55 -37.19
CA LEU A 292 -11.72 -12.99 -35.83
C LEU A 292 -12.92 -12.70 -34.89
N PRO A 293 -13.29 -13.63 -34.00
CA PRO A 293 -14.28 -13.33 -32.97
C PRO A 293 -13.71 -12.30 -31.98
N VAL A 294 -14.52 -11.31 -31.63
CA VAL A 294 -14.17 -10.24 -30.69
C VAL A 294 -14.87 -10.47 -29.36
N TYR A 295 -14.11 -10.62 -28.27
CA TYR A 295 -14.64 -10.74 -26.91
C TYR A 295 -14.24 -9.51 -26.11
N VAL A 296 -15.22 -8.64 -25.85
CA VAL A 296 -14.97 -7.32 -25.29
C VAL A 296 -14.86 -7.39 -23.76
N PHE A 297 -13.75 -6.91 -23.22
CA PHE A 297 -13.56 -6.78 -21.78
C PHE A 297 -14.32 -5.56 -21.24
N THR A 298 -15.21 -5.80 -20.30
CA THR A 298 -15.91 -4.77 -19.53
C THR A 298 -15.90 -5.13 -18.04
N ARG A 299 -16.40 -4.23 -17.20
CA ARG A 299 -16.50 -4.44 -15.74
C ARG A 299 -17.95 -4.31 -15.32
N PRO A 300 -18.38 -4.99 -14.24
CA PRO A 300 -19.71 -4.75 -13.67
C PRO A 300 -19.81 -3.39 -12.95
N THR A 301 -18.68 -2.67 -12.76
CA THR A 301 -18.60 -1.34 -12.14
C THR A 301 -17.79 -0.38 -13.00
N TYR A 302 -17.90 0.92 -12.74
CA TYR A 302 -17.04 1.92 -13.39
C TYR A 302 -15.55 1.69 -13.07
N SER A 303 -14.67 2.18 -13.96
CA SER A 303 -13.23 2.17 -13.77
C SER A 303 -12.85 2.83 -12.43
N HIS A 304 -11.92 2.21 -11.70
CA HIS A 304 -11.38 2.70 -10.43
C HIS A 304 -12.32 2.73 -9.21
N GLY A 305 -13.57 2.24 -9.32
CA GLY A 305 -14.53 2.15 -8.22
C GLY A 305 -15.33 0.84 -8.14
N LEU A 306 -16.19 0.74 -7.12
CA LEU A 306 -17.16 -0.36 -6.93
C LEU A 306 -18.61 0.06 -7.23
N THR A 307 -18.81 1.29 -7.71
CA THR A 307 -20.09 1.78 -8.22
C THR A 307 -20.50 0.99 -9.46
N GLY A 308 -21.59 0.23 -9.36
CA GLY A 308 -22.14 -0.55 -10.48
C GLY A 308 -22.46 0.32 -11.70
N LEU A 309 -22.28 -0.24 -12.90
CA LEU A 309 -22.74 0.42 -14.11
C LEU A 309 -24.27 0.59 -14.06
N SER A 310 -24.77 1.75 -14.48
CA SER A 310 -26.21 1.98 -14.61
C SER A 310 -26.80 1.06 -15.69
N GLU A 311 -28.13 0.91 -15.74
CA GLU A 311 -28.79 0.20 -16.85
C GLU A 311 -28.41 0.81 -18.22
N MET A 312 -28.35 2.14 -18.31
CA MET A 312 -27.94 2.81 -19.56
C MET A 312 -26.49 2.48 -19.92
N ASP A 313 -25.60 2.37 -18.94
CA ASP A 313 -24.19 2.06 -19.15
C ASP A 313 -23.97 0.59 -19.44
N LEU A 314 -24.77 -0.32 -18.88
CA LEU A 314 -24.83 -1.72 -19.27
C LEU A 314 -25.32 -1.87 -20.71
N ILE A 315 -26.33 -1.11 -21.12
CA ILE A 315 -26.77 -1.03 -22.53
C ILE A 315 -25.65 -0.46 -23.40
N SER A 316 -24.96 0.59 -22.95
CA SER A 316 -23.89 1.26 -23.71
C SER A 316 -22.58 0.47 -23.74
N THR A 317 -22.42 -0.55 -22.89
CA THR A 317 -21.26 -1.45 -22.86
C THR A 317 -21.59 -2.81 -23.48
N ILE A 318 -22.39 -3.63 -22.78
CA ILE A 318 -22.77 -4.98 -23.19
C ILE A 318 -23.70 -4.92 -24.41
N GLY A 319 -24.74 -4.08 -24.35
CA GLY A 319 -25.72 -3.95 -25.43
C GLY A 319 -25.10 -3.42 -26.72
N GLU A 320 -24.26 -2.39 -26.64
CA GLU A 320 -23.52 -1.83 -27.78
C GLU A 320 -22.56 -2.86 -28.39
N SER A 321 -21.84 -3.63 -27.56
CA SER A 321 -20.96 -4.70 -28.03
C SER A 321 -21.73 -5.78 -28.80
N ALA A 322 -22.89 -6.19 -28.29
CA ALA A 322 -23.77 -7.14 -28.97
C ALA A 322 -24.34 -6.56 -30.28
N ALA A 323 -24.79 -5.31 -30.27
CA ALA A 323 -25.37 -4.64 -31.44
C ALA A 323 -24.37 -4.45 -32.59
N LEU A 324 -23.09 -4.25 -32.27
CA LEU A 324 -22.01 -4.13 -33.26
C LEU A 324 -21.54 -5.50 -33.80
N GLY A 325 -21.97 -6.61 -33.20
CA GLY A 325 -21.61 -7.96 -33.65
C GLY A 325 -20.34 -8.53 -33.02
N ALA A 326 -19.98 -8.11 -31.80
CA ALA A 326 -18.97 -8.84 -31.02
C ALA A 326 -19.45 -10.28 -30.71
N ALA A 327 -18.52 -11.21 -30.55
CA ALA A 327 -18.83 -12.60 -30.19
C ALA A 327 -19.24 -12.77 -28.71
N GLY A 328 -18.88 -11.80 -27.88
CA GLY A 328 -19.26 -11.78 -26.48
C GLY A 328 -18.61 -10.67 -25.67
N VAL A 329 -18.92 -10.66 -24.38
CA VAL A 329 -18.28 -9.81 -23.38
C VAL A 329 -17.72 -10.65 -22.24
N ILE A 330 -16.61 -10.19 -21.68
CA ILE A 330 -16.01 -10.75 -20.47
C ILE A 330 -16.12 -9.68 -19.39
N LEU A 331 -16.95 -9.96 -18.38
CA LEU A 331 -17.04 -9.15 -17.17
C LEU A 331 -15.88 -9.53 -16.27
N TRP A 332 -14.86 -8.68 -16.24
CA TRP A 332 -13.68 -8.90 -15.42
C TRP A 332 -13.79 -8.13 -14.11
N GLY A 333 -13.32 -8.75 -13.02
CA GLY A 333 -13.16 -8.08 -11.75
C GLY A 333 -11.89 -8.48 -11.02
N ASP A 334 -11.28 -7.53 -10.34
CA ASP A 334 -10.11 -7.79 -9.47
C ASP A 334 -10.54 -8.16 -8.04
N ALA A 335 -9.57 -8.42 -7.18
CA ALA A 335 -9.82 -8.78 -5.79
C ALA A 335 -10.64 -7.73 -4.99
N ARG A 336 -10.76 -6.47 -5.47
CA ARG A 336 -11.59 -5.44 -4.81
C ARG A 336 -13.08 -5.78 -4.81
N TYR A 337 -13.58 -6.59 -5.76
CA TYR A 337 -14.99 -6.98 -5.82
C TYR A 337 -15.43 -7.88 -4.66
N THR A 338 -14.49 -8.58 -4.03
CA THR A 338 -14.74 -9.42 -2.87
C THR A 338 -14.20 -8.83 -1.57
N MET A 339 -13.66 -7.62 -1.64
CA MET A 339 -13.36 -6.81 -0.47
C MET A 339 -14.63 -6.07 -0.04
N VAL A 340 -14.91 -6.04 1.27
CA VAL A 340 -16.09 -5.35 1.81
C VAL A 340 -15.98 -3.85 1.52
N SER A 341 -16.84 -3.33 0.64
CA SER A 341 -17.02 -1.89 0.45
C SER A 341 -18.03 -1.36 1.46
N LEU A 342 -17.62 -0.37 2.26
CA LEU A 342 -18.51 0.47 3.06
C LEU A 342 -19.02 1.62 2.16
N ASP A 343 -19.94 1.34 1.25
CA ASP A 343 -20.58 2.38 0.43
C ASP A 343 -22.05 2.55 0.83
N LEU A 344 -22.36 3.70 1.42
CA LEU A 344 -23.72 4.15 1.75
C LEU A 344 -24.16 5.19 0.70
N PRO A 345 -25.24 4.97 -0.09
CA PRO A 345 -25.64 5.86 -1.17
C PRO A 345 -26.38 7.13 -0.73
N TRP A 346 -26.09 8.22 -1.45
CA TRP A 346 -26.37 9.64 -1.21
C TRP A 346 -27.85 10.13 -1.25
N ALA A 347 -28.86 9.28 -1.18
CA ALA A 347 -30.24 9.70 -1.43
C ALA A 347 -31.16 9.63 -0.20
N MET A 348 -30.76 10.20 0.94
CA MET A 348 -31.67 10.49 2.07
C MET A 348 -31.27 11.74 2.88
N ALA A 349 -30.49 12.64 2.28
CA ALA A 349 -29.92 13.83 2.94
C ALA A 349 -30.94 14.89 3.39
N ALA A 350 -32.24 14.73 3.14
CA ALA A 350 -33.24 15.77 3.43
C ALA A 350 -34.19 15.47 4.61
N HIS A 351 -34.27 14.24 5.12
CA HIS A 351 -35.25 13.89 6.17
C HIS A 351 -34.70 13.21 7.42
N LEU A 352 -33.38 13.00 7.52
CA LEU A 352 -32.76 12.38 8.69
C LEU A 352 -31.94 13.34 9.56
N LEU A 353 -31.93 14.65 9.30
CA LEU A 353 -31.24 15.63 10.14
C LEU A 353 -31.63 15.61 11.64
N PRO A 354 -32.86 15.26 12.05
CA PRO A 354 -33.18 15.12 13.48
C PRO A 354 -32.92 13.73 14.05
N ILE A 355 -32.75 12.70 13.20
CA ILE A 355 -32.57 11.29 13.61
C ILE A 355 -31.09 10.89 13.57
N CYS A 356 -30.31 11.46 12.65
CA CYS A 356 -28.86 11.32 12.56
C CYS A 356 -28.13 11.99 13.73
N THR A 357 -28.68 13.03 14.37
CA THR A 357 -28.11 13.55 15.62
C THR A 357 -28.27 12.57 16.77
N LEU A 358 -29.37 11.81 16.81
CA LEU A 358 -29.58 10.74 17.78
C LEU A 358 -28.69 9.51 17.50
N PHE A 359 -28.49 9.14 16.22
CA PHE A 359 -27.65 8.00 15.82
C PHE A 359 -26.14 8.29 15.76
N LEU A 360 -25.69 9.53 15.51
CA LEU A 360 -24.28 9.94 15.66
C LEU A 360 -23.87 9.96 17.13
N ASN A 361 -24.80 10.28 18.04
CA ASN A 361 -24.58 10.07 19.47
C ASN A 361 -24.47 8.58 19.82
N LEU A 362 -25.21 7.69 19.13
CA LEU A 362 -25.14 6.23 19.34
C LEU A 362 -23.95 5.53 18.64
N LEU A 363 -23.41 6.04 17.53
CA LEU A 363 -22.20 5.49 16.87
C LEU A 363 -20.89 6.06 17.44
N SER A 364 -20.94 7.19 18.15
CA SER A 364 -19.89 7.54 19.13
C SER A 364 -19.75 6.46 20.22
N MET A 365 -20.84 5.73 20.53
CA MET A 365 -20.83 4.66 21.55
C MET A 365 -20.19 3.34 21.10
N ALA A 366 -19.80 3.19 19.83
CA ALA A 366 -19.12 1.98 19.33
C ALA A 366 -17.61 2.19 19.02
N GLN A 367 -17.01 3.31 19.47
CA GLN A 367 -15.55 3.37 19.57
C GLN A 367 -15.13 2.54 20.77
N GLY A 368 -14.62 1.33 20.48
CA GLY A 368 -14.15 0.39 21.49
C GLY A 368 -13.36 1.08 22.60
N SER A 369 -13.82 0.87 23.84
CA SER A 369 -13.12 1.17 25.09
C SER A 369 -11.62 0.95 24.91
N ARG A 370 -10.83 2.04 24.80
CA ARG A 370 -9.38 1.93 24.80
C ARG A 370 -8.90 1.96 26.25
N GLY A 371 -8.94 0.77 26.85
CA GLY A 371 -8.20 0.44 28.07
C GLY A 371 -6.69 0.37 27.83
N PRO A 372 -5.92 -0.31 28.70
CA PRO A 372 -4.49 -0.48 28.49
C PRO A 372 -4.17 -1.25 27.18
N VAL A 373 -2.99 -0.98 26.58
CA VAL A 373 -2.57 -1.56 25.28
C VAL A 373 -2.57 -3.09 25.33
N VAL A 374 -2.14 -3.64 26.46
CA VAL A 374 -2.33 -5.04 26.84
C VAL A 374 -3.24 -5.07 28.06
N PRO A 375 -4.23 -5.98 28.15
CA PRO A 375 -5.11 -6.07 29.32
C PRO A 375 -4.32 -6.10 30.64
N ASN A 376 -4.78 -5.31 31.63
CA ASN A 376 -4.13 -5.18 32.95
C ASN A 376 -2.68 -4.67 32.93
N ARG A 377 -2.21 -4.01 31.86
CA ARG A 377 -0.87 -3.41 31.79
C ARG A 377 -0.92 -1.90 31.54
N PRO A 378 -0.94 -1.07 32.59
CA PRO A 378 -0.93 0.39 32.42
C PRO A 378 0.32 0.89 31.71
N PHE A 379 1.45 0.23 31.92
CA PHE A 379 2.72 0.48 31.24
C PHE A 379 3.18 -0.83 30.59
N THR A 380 3.10 -0.91 29.26
CA THR A 380 3.44 -2.10 28.47
C THR A 380 4.90 -2.06 28.04
N THR A 381 5.60 -3.19 28.11
CA THR A 381 7.00 -3.28 27.63
C THR A 381 7.09 -4.20 26.42
N VAL A 382 7.64 -3.67 25.32
CA VAL A 382 7.79 -4.40 24.06
C VAL A 382 9.25 -4.69 23.79
N TRP A 383 9.65 -5.96 23.77
CA TRP A 383 10.97 -6.40 23.37
C TRP A 383 11.05 -6.56 21.84
N ASN A 384 11.74 -5.62 21.19
CA ASN A 384 11.90 -5.54 19.75
C ASN A 384 13.38 -5.73 19.36
N ALA A 385 13.89 -6.92 19.65
CA ALA A 385 15.24 -7.36 19.33
C ALA A 385 15.23 -8.80 18.77
N ASN A 386 16.24 -9.15 17.97
CA ASN A 386 16.41 -10.49 17.44
C ASN A 386 17.31 -11.36 18.34
N THR A 387 16.92 -11.58 19.60
CA THR A 387 17.63 -12.51 20.50
C THR A 387 17.35 -13.98 20.19
N GLN A 388 16.38 -14.29 19.32
CA GLN A 388 16.22 -15.63 18.78
C GLN A 388 17.44 -16.07 17.98
N TRP A 389 18.05 -15.17 17.21
CA TRP A 389 19.31 -15.44 16.55
C TRP A 389 20.43 -15.80 17.55
N CYS A 390 20.47 -15.17 18.73
CA CYS A 390 21.43 -15.52 19.79
C CYS A 390 21.27 -16.97 20.25
N LEU A 391 20.02 -17.44 20.41
CA LEU A 391 19.73 -18.81 20.78
C LEU A 391 20.08 -19.79 19.66
N GLU A 392 19.55 -19.56 18.45
CA GLU A 392 19.71 -20.46 17.31
C GLU A 392 21.16 -20.55 16.82
N LYS A 393 21.88 -19.42 16.80
CA LYS A 393 23.22 -19.35 16.23
C LYS A 393 24.33 -19.60 17.25
N HIS A 394 24.17 -19.08 18.46
CA HIS A 394 25.24 -19.05 19.47
C HIS A 394 24.95 -19.91 20.70
N GLY A 395 23.75 -20.48 20.81
CA GLY A 395 23.31 -21.24 21.99
C GLY A 395 23.12 -20.37 23.22
N VAL A 396 22.93 -19.06 23.06
CA VAL A 396 22.76 -18.11 24.16
C VAL A 396 21.28 -17.77 24.33
N ASP A 397 20.66 -18.26 25.40
CA ASP A 397 19.26 -18.04 25.71
C ASP A 397 19.06 -16.78 26.59
N VAL A 398 18.59 -15.69 25.96
CA VAL A 398 18.26 -14.43 26.64
C VAL A 398 16.84 -14.52 27.18
N ASP A 399 16.65 -14.42 28.50
CA ASP A 399 15.32 -14.50 29.11
C ASP A 399 14.50 -13.24 28.82
N VAL A 400 13.55 -13.36 27.89
CA VAL A 400 12.62 -12.30 27.51
C VAL A 400 11.23 -12.46 28.13
N SER A 401 11.06 -13.36 29.11
CA SER A 401 9.76 -13.67 29.74
C SER A 401 9.18 -12.53 30.58
N VAL A 402 10.03 -11.56 30.97
CA VAL A 402 9.64 -10.40 31.77
C VAL A 402 8.91 -9.32 30.97
N PHE A 403 9.03 -9.34 29.63
CA PHE A 403 8.39 -8.37 28.75
C PHE A 403 6.94 -8.76 28.45
N ASP A 404 6.04 -7.78 28.35
CA ASP A 404 4.63 -8.02 28.07
C ASP A 404 4.40 -8.50 26.63
N VAL A 405 5.22 -7.98 25.72
CA VAL A 405 5.19 -8.33 24.30
C VAL A 405 6.62 -8.59 23.85
N VAL A 406 6.91 -9.84 23.47
CA VAL A 406 8.04 -10.12 22.58
C VAL A 406 7.53 -9.91 21.17
N ALA A 407 8.17 -9.02 20.40
CA ALA A 407 7.59 -8.33 19.23
C ALA A 407 6.65 -9.21 18.40
N ASN A 408 7.05 -10.46 18.10
CA ASN A 408 6.19 -11.52 17.55
C ASN A 408 6.65 -12.94 17.97
N PRO A 409 5.84 -13.99 17.73
CA PRO A 409 6.32 -15.37 17.78
C PRO A 409 7.56 -15.54 16.89
N GLY A 410 8.59 -16.19 17.41
CA GLY A 410 9.86 -16.30 16.70
C GLY A 410 10.73 -15.03 16.75
N GLN A 411 10.37 -14.04 17.58
CA GLN A 411 11.00 -12.70 17.62
C GLN A 411 11.08 -12.00 16.25
N ASN A 412 10.13 -12.31 15.37
CA ASN A 412 10.05 -11.69 14.05
C ASN A 412 9.65 -10.21 14.18
N PHE A 413 10.05 -9.39 13.22
CA PHE A 413 9.66 -7.97 13.19
C PHE A 413 8.23 -7.73 12.65
N ARG A 414 7.51 -8.80 12.26
CA ARG A 414 6.12 -8.76 11.78
C ARG A 414 5.28 -9.87 12.41
N GLY A 415 4.08 -9.52 12.85
CA GLY A 415 3.13 -10.48 13.40
C GLY A 415 2.05 -9.80 14.26
N PRO A 416 1.38 -10.58 15.14
CA PRO A 416 0.08 -10.19 15.70
C PRO A 416 0.14 -9.08 16.76
N ASN A 417 1.29 -8.85 17.39
CA ASN A 417 1.40 -7.89 18.49
C ASN A 417 2.10 -6.59 18.07
N MET A 418 3.05 -6.67 17.14
CA MET A 418 3.78 -5.52 16.62
C MET A 418 4.19 -5.78 15.17
N THR A 419 3.98 -4.79 14.30
CA THR A 419 4.49 -4.79 12.94
C THR A 419 5.19 -3.47 12.68
N ILE A 420 6.46 -3.55 12.27
CA ILE A 420 7.26 -2.40 11.84
C ILE A 420 7.40 -2.44 10.33
N PHE A 421 7.14 -1.30 9.69
CA PHE A 421 7.38 -1.08 8.28
C PHE A 421 8.58 -0.18 8.09
N TYR A 422 9.73 -0.78 7.78
CA TYR A 422 10.89 -0.01 7.34
C TYR A 422 10.62 0.70 6.00
N SER A 423 11.43 1.72 5.69
CA SER A 423 11.29 2.57 4.49
C SER A 423 11.06 1.82 3.16
N SER A 424 11.64 0.63 2.97
CA SER A 424 11.49 -0.18 1.76
C SER A 424 10.30 -1.16 1.76
N GLN A 425 9.51 -1.16 2.83
CA GLN A 425 8.54 -2.22 3.14
C GLN A 425 7.08 -1.78 3.08
N LEU A 426 6.82 -0.49 2.89
CA LEU A 426 5.47 0.06 2.86
C LEU A 426 5.34 1.11 1.77
N GLY A 427 4.74 0.69 0.66
CA GLY A 427 4.55 1.53 -0.52
C GLY A 427 5.87 1.87 -1.22
N THR A 428 5.86 2.94 -2.00
CA THR A 428 7.02 3.43 -2.76
C THR A 428 7.59 4.72 -2.17
N TYR A 429 8.03 4.67 -0.90
CA TYR A 429 8.55 5.84 -0.16
C TYR A 429 9.72 6.52 -0.90
N PRO A 430 9.62 7.80 -1.31
CA PRO A 430 10.64 8.45 -2.13
C PRO A 430 11.78 8.98 -1.26
N TYR A 431 13.02 8.71 -1.67
CA TYR A 431 14.21 9.20 -0.95
C TYR A 431 15.44 9.30 -1.87
N TYR A 432 16.50 9.95 -1.40
CA TYR A 432 17.80 9.95 -2.08
C TYR A 432 18.76 8.96 -1.43
N THR A 433 19.49 8.20 -2.26
CA THR A 433 20.61 7.37 -1.78
C THR A 433 21.75 8.26 -1.24
N SER A 434 22.75 7.66 -0.59
CA SER A 434 23.95 8.38 -0.14
C SER A 434 24.74 9.01 -1.29
N ALA A 435 24.63 8.46 -2.51
CA ALA A 435 25.21 9.05 -3.73
C ALA A 435 24.36 10.21 -4.30
N GLY A 436 23.19 10.49 -3.71
CA GLY A 436 22.27 11.53 -4.16
C GLY A 436 21.37 11.11 -5.33
N GLU A 437 21.25 9.81 -5.60
CA GLU A 437 20.38 9.28 -6.66
C GLU A 437 18.93 9.13 -6.16
N PRO A 438 17.93 9.54 -6.96
CA PRO A 438 16.53 9.46 -6.55
C PRO A 438 16.00 8.02 -6.60
N VAL A 439 15.45 7.56 -5.50
CA VAL A 439 14.62 6.35 -5.41
C VAL A 439 13.16 6.78 -5.38
N PHE A 440 12.33 6.17 -6.23
CA PHE A 440 10.93 6.54 -6.47
C PHE A 440 10.70 8.04 -6.69
N GLY A 441 11.62 8.71 -7.40
CA GLY A 441 11.54 10.15 -7.68
C GLY A 441 12.21 11.06 -6.64
N GLY A 442 12.69 10.50 -5.53
CA GLY A 442 13.52 11.17 -4.51
C GLY A 442 12.79 12.16 -3.59
N LEU A 443 11.70 12.76 -4.05
CA LEU A 443 10.91 13.75 -3.33
C LEU A 443 9.42 13.38 -3.36
N PRO A 444 8.65 13.67 -2.30
CA PRO A 444 7.21 13.37 -2.28
C PRO A 444 6.43 14.11 -3.39
N GLN A 445 6.83 15.35 -3.75
CA GLN A 445 6.19 16.11 -4.83
C GLN A 445 6.64 15.67 -6.24
N ASN A 446 7.60 14.77 -6.35
CA ASN A 446 8.13 14.25 -7.62
C ASN A 446 7.88 12.73 -7.78
N ALA A 447 6.99 12.19 -6.96
CA ALA A 447 6.67 10.77 -6.88
C ALA A 447 5.15 10.58 -6.97
N SER A 448 4.68 9.43 -7.48
CA SER A 448 3.25 9.15 -7.59
C SER A 448 2.67 8.67 -6.26
N LEU A 449 1.83 9.50 -5.64
CA LEU A 449 1.10 9.12 -4.42
C LEU A 449 0.14 7.95 -4.66
N ASP A 450 -0.51 7.89 -5.82
CA ASP A 450 -1.44 6.80 -6.15
C ASP A 450 -0.72 5.45 -6.23
N ALA A 451 0.43 5.41 -6.91
CA ALA A 451 1.26 4.21 -6.97
C ALA A 451 1.74 3.80 -5.57
N HIS A 452 2.12 4.77 -4.74
CA HIS A 452 2.47 4.52 -3.35
C HIS A 452 1.30 3.89 -2.58
N LEU A 453 0.10 4.46 -2.65
CA LEU A 453 -1.06 3.97 -1.90
C LEU A 453 -1.52 2.59 -2.36
N VAL A 454 -1.48 2.30 -3.66
CA VAL A 454 -1.75 0.95 -4.19
C VAL A 454 -0.76 -0.06 -3.63
N ARG A 455 0.53 0.28 -3.60
CA ARG A 455 1.55 -0.63 -3.04
C ARG A 455 1.42 -0.77 -1.52
N THR A 456 1.19 0.33 -0.82
CA THR A 456 0.90 0.37 0.63
C THR A 456 -0.29 -0.53 0.98
N PHE A 457 -1.36 -0.52 0.18
CA PHE A 457 -2.50 -1.41 0.37
C PHE A 457 -2.07 -2.88 0.41
N GLN A 458 -1.30 -3.31 -0.60
CA GLN A 458 -0.83 -4.70 -0.71
C GLN A 458 0.14 -5.07 0.41
N ASP A 459 1.11 -4.18 0.72
CA ASP A 459 2.11 -4.43 1.75
C ASP A 459 1.46 -4.59 3.14
N ILE A 460 0.40 -3.83 3.44
CA ILE A 460 -0.35 -3.94 4.71
C ILE A 460 -1.11 -5.26 4.79
N LEU A 461 -1.78 -5.66 3.71
CA LEU A 461 -2.51 -6.94 3.69
C LEU A 461 -1.56 -8.13 3.85
N ALA A 462 -0.38 -8.07 3.22
CA ALA A 462 0.63 -9.10 3.32
C ALA A 462 1.27 -9.16 4.71
N ALA A 463 1.61 -8.01 5.31
CA ALA A 463 2.30 -7.97 6.59
C ALA A 463 1.40 -8.24 7.79
N MET A 464 0.12 -7.86 7.72
CA MET A 464 -0.85 -8.00 8.81
C MET A 464 -2.12 -8.67 8.32
N PRO A 465 -2.15 -10.00 8.05
CA PRO A 465 -3.30 -10.64 7.41
C PRO A 465 -4.60 -10.59 8.26
N ALA A 466 -4.49 -10.51 9.59
CA ALA A 466 -5.62 -10.39 10.49
C ALA A 466 -6.26 -9.00 10.42
N SER A 467 -7.53 -8.92 10.01
CA SER A 467 -8.26 -7.65 9.87
C SER A 467 -8.53 -6.94 11.20
N ASP A 468 -8.55 -7.68 12.31
CA ASP A 468 -8.80 -7.20 13.66
C ASP A 468 -7.51 -6.89 14.44
N PHE A 469 -6.36 -6.86 13.76
CA PHE A 469 -5.06 -6.48 14.34
C PHE A 469 -5.18 -5.23 15.22
N SER A 470 -4.82 -5.38 16.49
CA SER A 470 -4.88 -4.33 17.51
C SER A 470 -3.50 -4.02 18.13
N GLY A 471 -2.44 -4.53 17.53
CA GLY A 471 -1.06 -4.31 17.96
C GLY A 471 -0.48 -2.97 17.51
N LEU A 472 0.83 -2.79 17.76
CA LEU A 472 1.59 -1.63 17.31
C LEU A 472 1.83 -1.70 15.80
N ALA A 473 1.45 -0.65 15.05
CA ALA A 473 1.71 -0.53 13.62
C ALA A 473 2.61 0.69 13.36
N VAL A 474 3.93 0.44 13.36
CA VAL A 474 4.93 1.51 13.32
C VAL A 474 5.47 1.67 11.91
N ILE A 475 5.38 2.89 11.37
CA ILE A 475 5.97 3.24 10.08
C ILE A 475 7.31 3.95 10.33
N ASP A 476 8.39 3.36 9.84
CA ASP A 476 9.75 3.83 10.08
C ASP A 476 10.34 4.53 8.85
N TRP A 477 9.93 5.79 8.70
CA TRP A 477 10.31 6.66 7.59
C TRP A 477 11.22 7.79 8.07
N GLU A 478 12.51 7.65 7.79
CA GLU A 478 13.50 8.54 8.37
C GLU A 478 14.17 9.45 7.35
N ALA A 479 14.01 9.21 6.05
CA ALA A 479 14.80 9.89 5.02
C ALA A 479 14.60 11.42 5.02
N TRP A 480 13.37 11.91 4.93
CA TRP A 480 13.00 13.33 5.02
C TRP A 480 12.07 13.61 6.20
N ARG A 481 11.85 14.88 6.53
CA ARG A 481 10.88 15.34 7.54
C ARG A 481 9.77 16.16 6.86
N PRO A 482 8.50 16.05 7.29
CA PRO A 482 7.40 16.76 6.63
C PRO A 482 7.44 18.29 6.79
N ARG A 483 8.23 18.78 7.75
CA ARG A 483 8.51 20.21 7.92
C ARG A 483 9.77 20.57 7.17
N TRP A 484 9.69 21.53 6.24
CA TRP A 484 10.82 22.04 5.46
C TRP A 484 12.01 22.39 6.35
N ALA A 485 11.73 23.10 7.45
CA ALA A 485 12.72 23.55 8.42
C ALA A 485 13.55 22.43 9.03
N PHE A 486 13.04 21.19 9.14
CA PHE A 486 13.73 20.07 9.79
C PHE A 486 14.57 19.21 8.84
N ASN A 487 14.68 19.61 7.57
CA ASN A 487 15.52 18.94 6.57
C ASN A 487 16.89 19.62 6.47
N TRP A 488 17.63 19.66 7.59
CA TRP A 488 19.00 20.17 7.67
C TRP A 488 20.04 19.03 7.62
N ASP A 489 21.32 19.38 7.67
CA ASP A 489 22.47 18.47 7.60
C ASP A 489 22.39 17.52 6.40
N THR A 490 22.42 16.20 6.62
CA THR A 490 22.32 15.20 5.55
C THR A 490 20.97 15.22 4.83
N LYS A 491 19.92 15.81 5.44
CA LYS A 491 18.60 15.99 4.83
C LYS A 491 18.52 17.25 3.98
N GLU A 492 19.56 18.08 3.94
CA GLU A 492 19.59 19.30 3.11
C GLU A 492 19.37 18.99 1.62
N ILE A 493 19.76 17.79 1.18
CA ILE A 493 19.52 17.32 -0.18
C ILE A 493 18.05 17.44 -0.59
N TYR A 494 17.09 17.22 0.32
CA TYR A 494 15.66 17.34 -0.01
C TYR A 494 15.26 18.79 -0.30
N ARG A 495 15.84 19.77 0.42
CA ARG A 495 15.63 21.19 0.14
C ARG A 495 16.28 21.60 -1.18
N GLN A 496 17.53 21.20 -1.38
CA GLN A 496 18.29 21.49 -2.61
C GLN A 496 17.60 20.93 -3.86
N ARG A 497 17.16 19.67 -3.80
CA ARG A 497 16.52 19.01 -4.95
C ARG A 497 15.11 19.55 -5.20
N SER A 498 14.38 19.96 -4.15
CA SER A 498 13.09 20.65 -4.30
C SER A 498 13.24 22.00 -4.99
N ARG A 499 14.22 22.81 -4.59
CA ARG A 499 14.57 24.06 -5.28
C ARG A 499 14.94 23.80 -6.75
N ALA A 500 15.79 22.80 -7.00
CA ALA A 500 16.22 22.45 -8.36
C ALA A 500 15.06 22.00 -9.26
N LEU A 501 14.08 21.28 -8.70
CA LEU A 501 12.87 20.86 -9.40
C LEU A 501 12.04 22.07 -9.85
N VAL A 502 11.80 23.01 -8.94
CA VAL A 502 11.05 24.25 -9.24
C VAL A 502 11.81 25.14 -10.22
N GLN A 503 13.12 25.33 -10.03
CA GLN A 503 13.95 26.14 -10.94
C GLN A 503 13.94 25.57 -12.36
N ARG A 504 13.92 24.24 -12.53
CA ARG A 504 13.85 23.60 -13.85
C ARG A 504 12.52 23.90 -14.56
N GLN A 505 11.42 23.96 -13.82
CA GLN A 505 10.09 24.28 -14.34
C GLN A 505 9.94 25.79 -14.60
N HIS A 506 10.63 26.62 -13.83
CA HIS A 506 10.58 28.07 -13.91
C HIS A 506 12.00 28.69 -13.98
N PRO A 507 12.70 28.60 -15.13
CA PRO A 507 14.12 28.98 -15.23
C PRO A 507 14.45 30.43 -14.87
N TYR A 508 13.47 31.33 -15.00
CA TYR A 508 13.64 32.77 -14.79
C TYR A 508 13.12 33.28 -13.44
N TRP A 509 12.60 32.40 -12.57
CA TRP A 509 12.14 32.83 -11.25
C TRP A 509 13.31 33.22 -10.33
N PRO A 510 13.15 34.30 -9.55
CA PRO A 510 14.16 34.69 -8.56
C PRO A 510 14.20 33.70 -7.39
N ALA A 511 15.36 33.58 -6.74
CA ALA A 511 15.59 32.59 -5.69
C ALA A 511 14.56 32.58 -4.55
N PRO A 512 14.06 33.73 -4.03
CA PRO A 512 13.03 33.71 -2.97
C PRO A 512 11.70 33.09 -3.42
N TRP A 513 11.33 33.24 -4.70
CA TRP A 513 10.10 32.64 -5.24
C TRP A 513 10.24 31.12 -5.41
N VAL A 514 11.43 30.70 -5.83
CA VAL A 514 11.78 29.27 -5.95
C VAL A 514 11.81 28.60 -4.59
N GLU A 515 12.39 29.25 -3.56
CA GLU A 515 12.40 28.73 -2.19
C GLU A 515 10.97 28.58 -1.64
N ALA A 516 10.14 29.62 -1.76
CA ALA A 516 8.75 29.58 -1.29
C ALA A 516 7.93 28.47 -1.97
N ALA A 517 8.00 28.39 -3.31
CA ALA A 517 7.28 27.36 -4.05
C ALA A 517 7.82 25.94 -3.77
N ALA A 518 9.14 25.78 -3.62
CA ALA A 518 9.74 24.49 -3.27
C ALA A 518 9.31 24.03 -1.87
N GLN A 519 9.28 24.96 -0.90
CA GLN A 519 8.79 24.70 0.45
C GLN A 519 7.31 24.27 0.44
N ASP A 520 6.44 25.00 -0.26
CA ASP A 520 5.00 24.71 -0.32
C ASP A 520 4.72 23.37 -1.01
N GLN A 521 5.34 23.12 -2.16
CA GLN A 521 5.20 21.84 -2.88
C GLN A 521 5.69 20.67 -2.04
N PHE A 522 6.86 20.81 -1.40
CA PHE A 522 7.43 19.75 -0.57
C PHE A 522 6.56 19.44 0.64
N GLN A 523 6.16 20.44 1.42
CA GLN A 523 5.35 20.21 2.63
C GLN A 523 3.94 19.71 2.29
N GLY A 524 3.32 20.26 1.23
CA GLY A 524 2.01 19.80 0.76
C GLY A 524 2.04 18.33 0.34
N ALA A 525 3.06 17.93 -0.42
CA ALA A 525 3.22 16.54 -0.80
C ALA A 525 3.59 15.66 0.41
N ALA A 526 4.55 16.05 1.24
CA ALA A 526 4.92 15.29 2.44
C ALA A 526 3.73 15.01 3.37
N GLN A 527 2.86 16.00 3.55
CA GLN A 527 1.59 15.85 4.27
C GLN A 527 0.66 14.85 3.60
N ALA A 528 0.43 14.98 2.28
CA ALA A 528 -0.45 14.07 1.54
C ALA A 528 0.04 12.61 1.61
N TRP A 529 1.35 12.39 1.51
CA TRP A 529 1.98 11.09 1.65
C TRP A 529 1.78 10.52 3.05
N MET A 530 2.29 11.19 4.08
CA MET A 530 2.24 10.65 5.45
C MET A 530 0.80 10.47 5.98
N ALA A 531 -0.08 11.45 5.74
CA ALA A 531 -1.48 11.36 6.15
C ALA A 531 -2.24 10.28 5.36
N GLY A 532 -2.01 10.21 4.04
CA GLY A 532 -2.60 9.20 3.17
C GLY A 532 -2.25 7.77 3.59
N THR A 533 -0.98 7.50 3.88
CA THR A 533 -0.49 6.20 4.35
C THR A 533 -1.13 5.81 5.68
N LEU A 534 -1.17 6.72 6.66
CA LEU A 534 -1.82 6.45 7.97
C LEU A 534 -3.32 6.22 7.82
N LYS A 535 -4.00 7.00 6.97
CA LYS A 535 -5.43 6.86 6.72
C LYS A 535 -5.75 5.52 6.08
N LEU A 536 -4.97 5.10 5.10
CA LEU A 536 -5.12 3.79 4.47
C LEU A 536 -4.84 2.66 5.47
N GLY A 537 -3.79 2.77 6.26
CA GLY A 537 -3.50 1.78 7.30
C GLY A 537 -4.62 1.62 8.32
N GLN A 538 -5.23 2.72 8.74
CA GLN A 538 -6.39 2.68 9.64
C GLN A 538 -7.65 2.14 8.97
N ALA A 539 -7.86 2.42 7.69
CA ALA A 539 -8.99 1.84 6.96
C ALA A 539 -8.87 0.31 6.90
N LEU A 540 -7.66 -0.20 6.68
CA LEU A 540 -7.40 -1.64 6.58
C LEU A 540 -7.32 -2.32 7.95
N ARG A 541 -6.70 -1.68 8.94
CA ARG A 541 -6.49 -2.20 10.31
C ARG A 541 -6.95 -1.16 11.33
N PRO A 542 -8.27 -0.99 11.55
CA PRO A 542 -8.84 0.11 12.34
C PRO A 542 -8.52 0.04 13.83
N ARG A 543 -8.15 -1.13 14.35
CA ARG A 543 -7.72 -1.32 15.73
C ARG A 543 -6.21 -1.15 15.91
N GLY A 544 -5.44 -1.11 14.83
CA GLY A 544 -3.99 -0.96 14.87
C GLY A 544 -3.58 0.39 15.47
N LEU A 545 -2.55 0.37 16.31
CA LEU A 545 -1.94 1.56 16.86
C LEU A 545 -0.96 2.13 15.83
N TRP A 546 -1.50 2.81 14.82
CA TRP A 546 -0.74 3.43 13.73
C TRP A 546 -0.02 4.70 14.16
N GLY A 547 1.26 4.82 13.81
CA GLY A 547 2.05 6.04 14.02
C GLY A 547 3.43 5.94 13.35
N PHE A 548 4.09 7.08 13.19
CA PHE A 548 5.45 7.14 12.66
C PHE A 548 6.48 7.07 13.79
N TYR A 549 7.52 6.26 13.60
CA TYR A 549 8.70 6.25 14.44
C TYR A 549 9.37 7.62 14.46
N GLY A 550 9.84 8.05 15.64
CA GLY A 550 10.58 9.30 15.82
C GLY A 550 9.70 10.55 15.92
N PHE A 551 8.37 10.41 15.95
CA PHE A 551 7.44 11.55 16.02
C PHE A 551 6.62 11.62 17.32
N PRO A 552 6.50 12.82 17.94
CA PRO A 552 7.22 14.04 17.59
C PRO A 552 8.71 13.96 18.00
N ASP A 553 9.52 14.83 17.40
CA ASP A 553 10.87 15.11 17.88
C ASP A 553 10.89 16.46 18.63
N CYS A 554 11.68 16.53 19.69
CA CYS A 554 11.88 17.70 20.54
C CYS A 554 13.13 18.52 20.13
N TYR A 555 14.05 17.90 19.39
CA TYR A 555 15.34 18.46 18.96
C TYR A 555 16.16 19.11 20.09
N ASN A 556 16.05 18.58 21.31
CA ASN A 556 16.76 19.00 22.51
C ASN A 556 18.17 18.39 22.60
N TYR A 557 18.95 18.50 21.53
CA TYR A 557 20.28 17.89 21.40
C TYR A 557 21.43 18.79 21.84
N ASP A 558 21.15 19.99 22.35
CA ASP A 558 22.15 20.98 22.79
C ASP A 558 22.70 20.69 24.19
N PHE A 559 22.84 19.42 24.56
CA PHE A 559 23.25 18.99 25.91
C PHE A 559 24.70 19.33 26.28
N LEU A 560 25.51 19.80 25.34
CA LEU A 560 26.83 20.40 25.61
C LEU A 560 26.71 21.82 26.19
N ASN A 561 25.55 22.46 26.09
CA ASN A 561 25.27 23.75 26.70
C ASN A 561 25.36 23.64 28.24
N PRO A 562 26.11 24.52 28.92
CA PRO A 562 26.13 24.56 30.39
C PRO A 562 24.76 24.79 31.01
N ASN A 563 23.88 25.54 30.32
CA ASN A 563 22.53 25.87 30.76
C ASN A 563 21.47 24.92 30.16
N TYR A 564 21.85 23.69 29.84
CA TYR A 564 20.94 22.71 29.25
C TYR A 564 19.77 22.39 30.18
N THR A 565 18.55 22.63 29.72
CA THR A 565 17.31 22.35 30.45
C THR A 565 16.57 21.12 29.94
N GLY A 566 17.02 20.56 28.81
CA GLY A 566 16.29 19.53 28.07
C GLY A 566 15.03 20.01 27.36
N GLN A 567 14.60 21.26 27.54
CA GLN A 567 13.37 21.76 26.91
C GLN A 567 13.47 21.75 25.39
N CYS A 568 12.36 21.38 24.73
CA CYS A 568 12.26 21.55 23.29
C CYS A 568 12.33 23.05 22.96
N PRO A 569 13.22 23.48 22.03
CA PRO A 569 13.30 24.89 21.68
C PRO A 569 11.92 25.43 21.23
N PRO A 570 11.56 26.69 21.56
CA PRO A 570 10.23 27.23 21.23
C PRO A 570 9.89 27.17 19.73
N SER A 571 10.87 27.37 18.87
CA SER A 571 10.73 27.25 17.42
C SER A 571 10.37 25.83 16.98
N ILE A 572 10.91 24.80 17.64
CA ILE A 572 10.60 23.39 17.37
C ILE A 572 9.15 23.09 17.77
N ARG A 573 8.73 23.53 18.95
CA ARG A 573 7.34 23.36 19.41
C ARG A 573 6.35 23.99 18.43
N ALA A 574 6.64 25.20 17.95
CA ALA A 574 5.81 25.86 16.94
C ALA A 574 5.75 25.09 15.61
N GLN A 575 6.82 24.43 15.18
CA GLN A 575 6.80 23.56 14.00
C GLN A 575 5.99 22.28 14.24
N ASN A 576 6.10 21.68 15.44
CA ASN A 576 5.26 20.54 15.84
C ASN A 576 3.77 20.90 15.89
N ASP A 577 3.42 22.13 16.28
CA ASP A 577 2.03 22.60 16.25
C ASP A 577 1.46 22.62 14.81
N GLN A 578 2.30 22.91 13.82
CA GLN A 578 1.90 22.86 12.39
C GLN A 578 1.75 21.43 11.84
N LEU A 579 2.13 20.40 12.61
CA LEU A 579 1.89 18.99 12.29
C LEU A 579 0.61 18.45 12.94
N GLY A 580 -0.33 19.33 13.36
CA GLY A 580 -1.63 18.93 13.90
C GLY A 580 -2.37 17.86 13.08
N TRP A 581 -2.22 17.90 11.75
CA TRP A 581 -2.76 16.91 10.81
C TRP A 581 -2.16 15.51 10.97
N LEU A 582 -0.90 15.40 11.40
CA LEU A 582 -0.21 14.13 11.62
C LEU A 582 -0.67 13.51 12.95
N TRP A 583 -0.80 14.35 13.98
CA TRP A 583 -1.23 13.94 15.32
C TRP A 583 -2.67 13.46 15.30
N SER A 584 -3.57 14.21 14.66
CA SER A 584 -5.00 13.85 14.56
C SER A 584 -5.24 12.60 13.72
N GLN A 585 -4.37 12.34 12.74
CA GLN A 585 -4.39 11.11 11.96
C GLN A 585 -3.68 9.96 12.68
N SER A 586 -2.90 10.16 13.73
CA SER A 586 -2.21 9.07 14.44
C SER A 586 -3.12 8.33 15.42
N ARG A 587 -2.83 7.05 15.69
CA ARG A 587 -3.49 6.23 16.73
C ARG A 587 -2.57 5.85 17.88
N ALA A 588 -1.28 6.14 17.77
CA ALA A 588 -0.27 6.19 18.81
C ALA A 588 0.90 7.10 18.38
N LEU A 589 1.69 7.60 19.34
CA LEU A 589 2.92 8.37 19.10
C LEU A 589 4.14 7.56 19.54
N TYR A 590 5.20 7.61 18.73
CA TYR A 590 6.42 6.81 18.90
C TYR A 590 7.67 7.70 18.94
N PRO A 591 7.81 8.61 19.92
CA PRO A 591 8.99 9.46 20.02
C PRO A 591 10.23 8.60 20.30
N SER A 592 11.34 8.86 19.61
CA SER A 592 12.62 8.23 19.96
C SER A 592 13.22 8.95 21.17
N ILE A 593 13.66 8.23 22.18
CA ILE A 593 14.35 8.75 23.37
C ILE A 593 15.71 8.07 23.57
N TYR A 594 16.33 7.62 22.48
CA TYR A 594 17.70 7.09 22.51
C TYR A 594 18.63 8.13 23.13
N ILE A 595 19.43 7.69 24.11
CA ILE A 595 20.34 8.56 24.86
C ILE A 595 21.67 8.62 24.09
N PRO A 596 22.10 9.79 23.60
CA PRO A 596 23.37 9.91 22.89
C PRO A 596 24.57 9.50 23.77
N ALA A 597 25.59 8.88 23.18
CA ALA A 597 26.83 8.50 23.87
C ALA A 597 27.48 9.65 24.66
N ALA A 598 27.41 10.87 24.12
CA ALA A 598 27.96 12.06 24.78
C ALA A 598 27.23 12.48 26.07
N MET A 599 26.10 11.86 26.42
CA MET A 599 25.43 12.05 27.71
C MET A 599 25.90 11.07 28.80
N GLU A 600 26.70 10.06 28.46
CA GLU A 600 27.22 9.08 29.41
C GLU A 600 27.95 9.79 30.56
N GLY A 601 27.47 9.59 31.79
CA GLY A 601 28.02 10.20 33.01
C GLY A 601 27.67 11.68 33.25
N THR A 602 26.83 12.31 32.43
CA THR A 602 26.52 13.75 32.53
C THR A 602 25.33 14.10 33.43
N ARG A 603 24.52 13.11 33.85
CA ARG A 603 23.23 13.26 34.58
C ARG A 603 22.17 14.11 33.84
N LYS A 604 22.34 14.36 32.54
CA LYS A 604 21.41 15.18 31.73
C LYS A 604 20.31 14.36 31.05
N ALA A 605 20.45 13.05 31.03
CA ALA A 605 19.56 12.14 30.31
C ALA A 605 18.10 12.23 30.79
N GLN A 606 17.86 12.36 32.09
CA GLN A 606 16.51 12.50 32.62
C GLN A 606 15.80 13.75 32.06
N MET A 607 16.48 14.89 32.02
CA MET A 607 15.93 16.13 31.45
C MET A 607 15.68 15.99 29.94
N TYR A 608 16.58 15.30 29.23
CA TYR A 608 16.45 15.00 27.81
C TYR A 608 15.20 14.14 27.53
N VAL A 609 15.05 13.01 28.21
CA VAL A 609 13.91 12.10 28.02
C VAL A 609 12.61 12.78 28.46
N ARG A 610 12.64 13.46 29.61
CA ARG A 610 11.46 14.10 30.21
C ARG A 610 10.73 14.97 29.20
N HIS A 611 11.46 15.86 28.54
CA HIS A 611 10.86 16.81 27.61
C HIS A 611 10.44 16.18 26.28
N ARG A 612 11.09 15.10 25.83
CA ARG A 612 10.68 14.36 24.62
C ARG A 612 9.35 13.64 24.84
N VAL A 613 9.19 12.98 25.98
CA VAL A 613 7.92 12.33 26.36
C VAL A 613 6.83 13.38 26.63
N SER A 614 7.18 14.48 27.30
CA SER A 614 6.23 15.59 27.55
C SER A 614 5.76 16.25 26.26
N GLU A 615 6.62 16.39 25.24
CA GLU A 615 6.24 16.95 23.94
C GLU A 615 5.25 16.03 23.21
N ALA A 616 5.43 14.71 23.27
CA ALA A 616 4.46 13.76 22.72
C ALA A 616 3.07 13.91 23.36
N PHE A 617 3.00 14.06 24.68
CA PHE A 617 1.74 14.35 25.36
C PHE A 617 1.18 15.73 25.00
N ARG A 618 2.04 16.74 24.85
CA ARG A 618 1.62 18.10 24.51
C ARG A 618 0.95 18.14 23.14
N VAL A 619 1.55 17.51 22.12
CA VAL A 619 0.98 17.49 20.77
C VAL A 619 -0.28 16.64 20.69
N ALA A 620 -0.37 15.54 21.46
CA ALA A 620 -1.59 14.74 21.58
C ALA A 620 -2.77 15.57 22.13
N VAL A 621 -2.53 16.32 23.21
CA VAL A 621 -3.53 17.25 23.78
C VAL A 621 -3.87 18.37 22.79
N GLY A 622 -2.86 18.95 22.14
CA GLY A 622 -3.05 20.01 21.14
C GLY A 622 -3.87 19.58 19.93
N ALA A 623 -3.83 18.28 19.59
CA ALA A 623 -4.63 17.69 18.52
C ALA A 623 -6.05 17.25 18.96
N GLY A 624 -6.41 17.44 20.23
CA GLY A 624 -7.72 17.10 20.77
C GLY A 624 -7.88 15.63 21.21
N ASP A 625 -6.81 14.82 21.25
CA ASP A 625 -6.83 13.46 21.78
C ASP A 625 -5.86 13.31 22.97
N PRO A 626 -6.27 13.76 24.19
CA PRO A 626 -5.45 13.63 25.39
C PRO A 626 -5.23 12.15 25.81
N SER A 627 -5.95 11.21 25.20
CA SER A 627 -5.87 9.77 25.47
C SER A 627 -4.98 9.01 24.49
N LEU A 628 -4.38 9.71 23.50
CA LEU A 628 -3.54 9.10 22.48
C LEU A 628 -2.36 8.34 23.14
N PRO A 629 -2.20 7.03 22.89
CA PRO A 629 -1.11 6.26 23.47
C PRO A 629 0.27 6.80 23.04
N VAL A 630 1.14 7.07 24.01
CA VAL A 630 2.55 7.42 23.79
C VAL A 630 3.42 6.23 24.16
N LEU A 631 4.19 5.71 23.21
CA LEU A 631 5.10 4.57 23.39
C LEU A 631 6.50 4.94 22.92
N PRO A 632 7.35 5.53 23.78
CA PRO A 632 8.68 5.94 23.39
C PRO A 632 9.56 4.75 22.97
N TYR A 633 10.39 4.97 21.97
CA TYR A 633 11.42 4.03 21.55
C TYR A 633 12.70 4.24 22.38
N VAL A 634 13.20 3.15 22.97
CA VAL A 634 14.38 3.13 23.85
C VAL A 634 15.38 2.08 23.37
N GLN A 635 16.66 2.35 23.55
CA GLN A 635 17.73 1.35 23.44
C GLN A 635 18.24 0.97 24.83
N ILE A 636 18.80 -0.24 24.96
CA ILE A 636 19.50 -0.68 26.18
C ILE A 636 20.98 -0.26 26.20
N PHE A 637 21.41 0.42 25.13
CA PHE A 637 22.75 0.98 24.95
C PHE A 637 22.65 2.49 24.78
N TYR A 638 23.74 3.20 25.07
CA TYR A 638 23.89 4.55 24.52
C TYR A 638 23.93 4.49 22.99
N ASP A 639 23.31 5.47 22.34
CA ASP A 639 23.09 5.45 20.90
C ASP A 639 24.41 5.33 20.11
N MET A 640 24.42 4.45 19.10
CA MET A 640 25.59 4.10 18.28
C MET A 640 26.78 3.51 19.05
N THR A 641 26.55 2.87 20.21
CA THR A 641 27.59 2.21 21.01
C THR A 641 27.23 0.77 21.40
N ASN A 642 28.15 0.09 22.07
CA ASN A 642 27.91 -1.16 22.81
C ASN A 642 27.95 -0.96 24.34
N HIS A 643 27.88 0.30 24.82
CA HIS A 643 27.89 0.62 26.24
C HIS A 643 26.47 0.51 26.78
N PHE A 644 26.23 -0.47 27.67
CA PHE A 644 24.91 -0.65 28.29
C PHE A 644 24.53 0.54 29.16
N LEU A 645 23.25 0.89 29.15
CA LEU A 645 22.72 1.89 30.07
C LEU A 645 22.84 1.38 31.52
N PRO A 646 23.44 2.13 32.46
CA PRO A 646 23.39 1.75 33.86
C PRO A 646 21.95 1.85 34.40
N LEU A 647 21.70 1.26 35.57
CA LEU A 647 20.38 1.28 36.21
C LEU A 647 19.80 2.71 36.34
N GLU A 648 20.64 3.68 36.69
CA GLU A 648 20.27 5.09 36.76
C GLU A 648 19.72 5.62 35.42
N GLU A 649 20.29 5.21 34.29
CA GLU A 649 19.81 5.63 32.98
C GLU A 649 18.53 4.89 32.54
N LEU A 650 18.31 3.67 33.03
CA LEU A 650 17.01 2.99 32.88
C LEU A 650 15.91 3.72 33.66
N GLU A 651 16.21 4.20 34.87
CA GLU A 651 15.31 5.05 35.65
C GLU A 651 15.00 6.36 34.93
N HIS A 652 16.02 7.01 34.37
CA HIS A 652 15.90 8.26 33.63
C HIS A 652 15.23 8.13 32.25
N SER A 653 15.10 6.91 31.72
CA SER A 653 14.46 6.65 30.42
C SER A 653 13.11 5.95 30.55
N LEU A 654 13.11 4.68 30.93
CA LEU A 654 11.91 3.85 31.09
C LEU A 654 11.10 4.30 32.30
N GLY A 655 11.76 4.55 33.44
CA GLY A 655 11.11 5.03 34.66
C GLY A 655 10.45 6.40 34.45
N GLU A 656 11.18 7.33 33.85
CA GLU A 656 10.69 8.67 33.49
C GLU A 656 9.48 8.58 32.54
N SER A 657 9.51 7.68 31.54
CA SER A 657 8.38 7.45 30.63
C SER A 657 7.14 6.93 31.37
N ALA A 658 7.30 5.93 32.24
CA ALA A 658 6.22 5.39 33.06
C ALA A 658 5.64 6.47 34.00
N ALA A 659 6.50 7.26 34.64
CA ALA A 659 6.11 8.31 35.57
C ALA A 659 5.30 9.43 34.91
N GLN A 660 5.47 9.70 33.61
CA GLN A 660 4.62 10.65 32.86
C GLN A 660 3.27 10.06 32.39
N GLY A 661 3.05 8.76 32.60
CA GLY A 661 1.85 8.04 32.17
C GLY A 661 1.89 7.53 30.73
N ALA A 662 3.09 7.27 30.19
CA ALA A 662 3.24 6.62 28.89
C ALA A 662 2.49 5.28 28.85
N ALA A 663 2.06 4.88 27.65
CA ALA A 663 1.37 3.60 27.45
C ALA A 663 2.28 2.40 27.59
N GLY A 664 3.57 2.65 27.39
CA GLY A 664 4.58 1.64 27.37
C GLY A 664 5.85 2.19 26.77
N VAL A 665 6.78 1.29 26.50
CA VAL A 665 8.02 1.56 25.78
C VAL A 665 8.30 0.44 24.80
N VAL A 666 8.95 0.79 23.70
CA VAL A 666 9.48 -0.17 22.73
C VAL A 666 10.99 -0.23 22.91
N LEU A 667 11.50 -1.36 23.38
CA LEU A 667 12.94 -1.61 23.51
C LEU A 667 13.45 -2.15 22.20
N TRP A 668 14.14 -1.31 21.43
CA TRP A 668 14.77 -1.70 20.18
C TRP A 668 16.25 -2.01 20.40
N VAL A 669 16.72 -3.12 19.83
CA VAL A 669 18.14 -3.48 19.85
C VAL A 669 18.60 -3.73 18.41
N SER A 670 19.68 -3.06 18.00
CA SER A 670 20.24 -3.22 16.67
C SER A 670 20.68 -4.66 16.42
N TRP A 671 20.57 -5.08 15.17
CA TRP A 671 21.11 -6.36 14.71
C TRP A 671 22.64 -6.45 14.94
N GLU A 672 23.34 -5.32 14.96
CA GLU A 672 24.78 -5.26 15.23
C GLU A 672 25.10 -5.74 16.66
N ASN A 673 24.26 -5.38 17.64
CA ASN A 673 24.43 -5.76 19.04
C ASN A 673 24.01 -7.21 19.33
N THR A 674 23.33 -7.89 18.40
CA THR A 674 22.93 -9.31 18.54
C THR A 674 23.72 -10.24 17.62
N ARG A 675 24.79 -9.73 16.97
CA ARG A 675 25.52 -10.46 15.94
C ARG A 675 26.47 -11.54 16.47
N THR A 676 27.24 -11.23 17.52
CA THR A 676 28.30 -12.12 18.03
C THR A 676 27.87 -12.83 19.31
N LYS A 677 28.53 -13.96 19.61
CA LYS A 677 28.27 -14.71 20.84
C LYS A 677 28.54 -13.87 22.08
N GLU A 678 29.62 -13.09 22.07
CA GLU A 678 30.02 -12.20 23.17
C GLU A 678 28.95 -11.14 23.44
N SER A 679 28.42 -10.49 22.40
CA SER A 679 27.37 -9.49 22.56
C SER A 679 26.06 -10.13 23.05
N CYS A 680 25.69 -11.29 22.50
CA CYS A 680 24.53 -12.05 22.99
C CYS A 680 24.67 -12.44 24.47
N GLN A 681 25.86 -12.89 24.89
CA GLN A 681 26.14 -13.27 26.28
C GLN A 681 26.08 -12.05 27.20
N ALA A 682 26.63 -10.91 26.78
CA ALA A 682 26.56 -9.67 27.55
C ALA A 682 25.11 -9.16 27.67
N ILE A 683 24.31 -9.27 26.61
CA ILE A 683 22.86 -8.96 26.66
C ILE A 683 22.16 -9.88 27.63
N LYS A 684 22.44 -11.19 27.59
CA LYS A 684 21.87 -12.16 28.54
C LYS A 684 22.16 -11.73 29.98
N GLU A 685 23.42 -11.49 30.30
CA GLU A 685 23.84 -11.10 31.65
C GLU A 685 23.21 -9.77 32.08
N TYR A 686 23.12 -8.80 31.18
CA TYR A 686 22.48 -7.52 31.45
C TYR A 686 20.97 -7.65 31.71
N VAL A 687 20.28 -8.51 30.95
CA VAL A 687 18.87 -8.84 31.16
C VAL A 687 18.66 -9.54 32.50
N ASP A 688 19.49 -10.53 32.81
CA ASP A 688 19.38 -11.32 34.04
C ASP A 688 19.68 -10.46 35.30
N THR A 689 20.63 -9.52 35.22
CA THR A 689 21.13 -8.77 36.40
C THR A 689 20.53 -7.39 36.58
N THR A 690 20.17 -6.69 35.50
CA THR A 690 19.86 -5.26 35.53
C THR A 690 18.50 -4.95 34.90
N LEU A 691 18.34 -5.24 33.60
CA LEU A 691 17.14 -4.85 32.87
C LEU A 691 15.90 -5.63 33.30
N GLY A 692 15.98 -6.96 33.44
CA GLY A 692 14.85 -7.79 33.82
C GLY A 692 14.25 -7.42 35.18
N PRO A 693 15.06 -7.33 36.26
CA PRO A 693 14.59 -6.84 37.56
C PRO A 693 13.97 -5.44 37.48
N PHE A 694 14.56 -4.53 36.68
CA PHE A 694 14.03 -3.18 36.52
C PHE A 694 12.68 -3.17 35.78
N ILE A 695 12.53 -3.92 34.69
CA ILE A 695 11.26 -4.06 33.94
C ILE A 695 10.15 -4.57 34.85
N LEU A 696 10.43 -5.60 35.65
CA LEU A 696 9.44 -6.13 36.59
C LEU A 696 9.06 -5.09 37.65
N ASN A 697 10.02 -4.31 38.15
CA ASN A 697 9.78 -3.24 39.13
C ASN A 697 8.86 -2.16 38.56
N VAL A 698 9.21 -1.56 37.42
CA VAL A 698 8.47 -0.42 36.85
C VAL A 698 7.07 -0.82 36.34
N THR A 699 6.94 -1.98 35.70
CA THR A 699 5.64 -2.46 35.18
C THR A 699 4.68 -2.80 36.31
N SER A 700 5.18 -3.46 37.35
CA SER A 700 4.40 -3.76 38.54
C SER A 700 4.06 -2.46 39.29
N GLY A 701 5.00 -1.51 39.39
CA GLY A 701 4.85 -0.17 39.98
C GLY A 701 3.68 0.59 39.39
N ALA A 702 3.65 0.65 38.06
CA ALA A 702 2.55 1.23 37.31
C ALA A 702 1.22 0.50 37.55
N LEU A 703 1.22 -0.83 37.65
CA LEU A 703 0.02 -1.64 37.90
C LEU A 703 -0.58 -1.41 39.28
N LEU A 704 0.22 -1.50 40.35
CA LEU A 704 -0.29 -1.27 41.70
C LEU A 704 -0.73 0.18 41.88
N CYS A 705 -0.01 1.15 41.31
CA CYS A 705 -0.47 2.55 41.35
C CYS A 705 -1.80 2.73 40.61
N SER A 706 -1.95 2.12 39.43
CA SER A 706 -3.21 2.15 38.68
C SER A 706 -4.38 1.58 39.49
N GLN A 707 -4.19 0.42 40.12
CA GLN A 707 -5.22 -0.24 40.93
C GLN A 707 -5.55 0.55 42.19
N ALA A 708 -4.53 1.02 42.92
CA ALA A 708 -4.70 1.59 44.24
C ALA A 708 -5.07 3.09 44.23
N LEU A 709 -4.63 3.84 43.21
CA LEU A 709 -4.90 5.27 43.09
C LEU A 709 -5.94 5.60 42.01
N CYS A 710 -5.98 4.84 40.92
CA CYS A 710 -6.81 5.15 39.75
C CYS A 710 -7.92 4.12 39.51
N SER A 711 -8.34 3.39 40.56
CA SER A 711 -9.40 2.37 40.51
C SER A 711 -9.20 1.28 39.43
N GLY A 712 -7.98 1.08 38.94
CA GLY A 712 -7.67 0.18 37.83
C GLY A 712 -8.12 0.72 36.45
N HIS A 713 -8.58 1.96 36.38
CA HIS A 713 -9.20 2.59 35.21
C HIS A 713 -8.43 3.80 34.68
N GLY A 714 -7.17 3.95 35.11
CA GLY A 714 -6.27 4.99 34.60
C GLY A 714 -4.81 4.68 34.89
N ARG A 715 -3.92 5.49 34.31
CA ARG A 715 -2.49 5.47 34.59
C ARG A 715 -2.14 6.52 35.63
N CYS A 716 -1.22 6.17 36.52
CA CYS A 716 -0.57 7.18 37.34
C CYS A 716 0.36 8.04 36.49
N ALA A 717 0.27 9.35 36.69
CA ALA A 717 1.15 10.34 36.11
C ALA A 717 1.61 11.30 37.20
N ARG A 718 2.90 11.64 37.16
CA ARG A 718 3.56 12.44 38.17
C ARG A 718 2.97 13.83 38.29
N ARG A 719 2.88 14.34 39.53
CA ARG A 719 2.49 15.72 39.79
C ARG A 719 3.67 16.66 39.56
N LEU A 720 3.37 17.87 39.08
CA LEU A 720 4.39 18.89 38.85
C LEU A 720 5.13 19.31 40.13
N SER A 721 4.50 19.14 41.31
CA SER A 721 5.13 19.39 42.61
C SER A 721 6.20 18.36 42.99
N HIS A 722 6.23 17.21 42.33
CA HIS A 722 7.18 16.12 42.61
C HIS A 722 7.90 15.72 41.32
N PRO A 723 8.72 16.61 40.71
CA PRO A 723 9.29 16.39 39.39
C PRO A 723 10.23 15.19 39.29
N GLU A 724 10.71 14.63 40.41
CA GLU A 724 11.64 13.49 40.43
C GLU A 724 11.02 12.17 40.85
N ALA A 725 9.71 12.12 41.10
CA ALA A 725 9.04 10.87 41.45
C ALA A 725 9.07 9.85 40.30
N LEU A 726 9.26 8.58 40.64
CA LEU A 726 9.21 7.43 39.73
C LEU A 726 8.24 6.38 40.26
N LEU A 727 7.72 5.53 39.37
CA LEU A 727 6.80 4.42 39.71
C LEU A 727 7.59 3.14 40.04
N ASN A 728 8.43 3.22 41.07
CA ASN A 728 9.20 2.08 41.58
C ASN A 728 8.65 1.71 42.97
N PHE A 729 8.70 0.43 43.34
CA PHE A 729 8.32 0.02 44.69
C PHE A 729 9.43 0.21 45.71
N SER A 730 9.02 0.41 46.97
CA SER A 730 9.96 0.39 48.08
C SER A 730 10.56 -1.02 48.24
N PRO A 731 11.90 -1.14 48.32
CA PRO A 731 12.56 -2.42 48.60
C PRO A 731 12.26 -2.95 50.01
N THR A 732 11.63 -2.14 50.88
CA THR A 732 11.14 -2.58 52.20
C THR A 732 9.82 -3.35 52.12
N SER A 733 9.00 -3.06 51.11
CA SER A 733 7.64 -3.62 50.97
C SER A 733 7.58 -4.78 49.98
N PHE A 734 8.50 -4.80 49.01
CA PHE A 734 8.56 -5.81 47.95
C PHE A 734 9.98 -6.32 47.73
N SER A 735 10.08 -7.60 47.37
CA SER A 735 11.33 -8.24 46.94
C SER A 735 11.13 -8.96 45.61
N ILE A 736 12.08 -8.80 44.69
CA ILE A 736 12.13 -9.55 43.44
C ILE A 736 12.93 -10.83 43.71
N LYS A 737 12.32 -11.99 43.45
CA LYS A 737 12.96 -13.30 43.60
C LYS A 737 12.73 -14.18 42.37
N PRO A 738 13.72 -14.99 41.98
CA PRO A 738 13.52 -16.04 41.00
C PRO A 738 12.46 -17.05 41.49
N MET A 739 11.68 -17.63 40.58
CA MET A 739 10.79 -18.73 40.92
C MET A 739 11.55 -19.98 41.38
N PRO A 740 10.96 -20.80 42.28
CA PRO A 740 11.48 -22.13 42.59
C PRO A 740 11.51 -22.98 41.30
N GLY A 741 12.70 -23.35 40.83
CA GLY A 741 12.90 -24.05 39.55
C GLY A 741 13.70 -23.26 38.48
N GLY A 742 14.00 -21.98 38.74
CA GLY A 742 14.85 -21.14 37.87
C GLY A 742 14.08 -20.42 36.75
N GLY A 743 14.72 -19.39 36.17
CA GLY A 743 14.22 -18.61 35.02
C GLY A 743 13.42 -17.38 35.43
N GLN A 744 12.12 -17.53 35.66
CA GLN A 744 11.20 -16.39 35.71
C GLN A 744 11.26 -15.61 37.05
N LEU A 745 11.39 -14.28 36.97
CA LEU A 745 11.37 -13.38 38.12
C LEU A 745 9.93 -13.15 38.61
N THR A 746 9.75 -13.12 39.95
CA THR A 746 8.46 -12.83 40.58
C THR A 746 8.59 -11.78 41.66
N LEU A 747 7.55 -10.95 41.79
CA LEU A 747 7.44 -9.96 42.85
C LEU A 747 6.75 -10.59 44.07
N ARG A 748 7.38 -10.51 45.25
CA ARG A 748 6.78 -10.93 46.52
C ARG A 748 6.69 -9.75 47.47
N GLY A 749 5.52 -9.54 48.06
CA GLY A 749 5.25 -8.46 48.99
C GLY A 749 3.78 -8.04 48.95
N ALA A 750 3.44 -6.99 49.67
CA ALA A 750 2.12 -6.37 49.66
C ALA A 750 2.25 -4.86 49.74
N LEU A 751 1.30 -4.13 49.16
CA LEU A 751 1.29 -2.68 49.20
C LEU A 751 0.93 -2.23 50.63
N LEU A 752 1.85 -1.51 51.29
CA LEU A 752 1.60 -0.97 52.63
C LEU A 752 0.84 0.37 52.54
N LEU A 753 0.23 0.79 53.66
CA LEU A 753 -0.48 2.07 53.73
C LEU A 753 0.46 3.25 53.43
N GLU A 754 1.71 3.19 53.90
CA GLU A 754 2.72 4.21 53.65
C GLU A 754 3.07 4.34 52.16
N ASP A 755 3.18 3.21 51.45
CA ASP A 755 3.41 3.20 50.00
C ASP A 755 2.25 3.89 49.27
N TRP A 756 1.01 3.60 49.68
CA TRP A 756 -0.18 4.22 49.10
C TRP A 756 -0.23 5.74 49.34
N VAL A 757 0.06 6.19 50.56
CA VAL A 757 0.11 7.63 50.89
C VAL A 757 1.13 8.36 50.03
N GLN A 758 2.33 7.78 49.86
CA GLN A 758 3.35 8.35 48.97
C GLN A 758 2.90 8.39 47.51
N MET A 759 2.21 7.35 47.02
CA MET A 759 1.66 7.34 45.67
C MET A 759 0.63 8.47 45.48
N ALA A 760 -0.29 8.64 46.44
CA ALA A 760 -1.33 9.66 46.37
C ALA A 760 -0.77 11.10 46.41
N GLU A 761 0.32 11.31 47.16
CA GLU A 761 1.02 12.59 47.23
C GLU A 761 1.80 12.91 45.94
N LYS A 762 2.47 11.92 45.34
CA LYS A 762 3.39 12.12 44.21
C LYS A 762 2.71 12.02 42.84
N PHE A 763 1.62 11.28 42.73
CA PHE A 763 0.95 10.96 41.46
C PHE A 763 -0.50 11.45 41.41
N LYS A 764 -1.00 11.56 40.19
CA LYS A 764 -2.41 11.81 39.83
C LYS A 764 -2.82 10.84 38.73
N CYS A 765 -4.11 10.71 38.48
CA CYS A 765 -4.60 9.80 37.45
C CYS A 765 -4.77 10.46 36.08
N ARG A 766 -4.38 9.74 35.03
CA ARG A 766 -4.79 9.96 33.64
C ARG A 766 -5.70 8.80 33.26
N CYS A 767 -7.00 9.06 33.23
CA CYS A 767 -8.01 8.01 33.03
C CYS A 767 -7.98 7.44 31.63
N TYR A 768 -8.29 6.15 31.53
CA TYR A 768 -8.53 5.52 30.24
C TYR A 768 -9.77 6.08 29.58
N ARG A 769 -9.88 5.87 28.28
CA ARG A 769 -11.00 6.39 27.51
C ARG A 769 -12.31 5.76 28.03
N GLY A 770 -13.28 6.60 28.36
CA GLY A 770 -14.55 6.18 28.97
C GLY A 770 -14.60 6.26 30.50
N TRP A 771 -13.51 6.68 31.16
CA TRP A 771 -13.46 6.92 32.61
C TRP A 771 -13.14 8.38 32.94
N ARG A 772 -13.70 8.87 34.04
CA ARG A 772 -13.54 10.24 34.54
C ARG A 772 -13.51 10.26 36.07
N GLY A 773 -13.29 11.43 36.64
CA GLY A 773 -13.10 11.62 38.08
C GLY A 773 -11.62 11.79 38.42
N THR A 774 -11.34 12.22 39.64
CA THR A 774 -9.96 12.42 40.12
C THR A 774 -9.19 11.11 40.25
N TRP A 775 -9.91 10.01 40.43
CA TRP A 775 -9.39 8.66 40.67
C TRP A 775 -9.87 7.67 39.60
N CYS A 776 -10.46 8.16 38.49
CA CYS A 776 -11.03 7.33 37.42
C CYS A 776 -12.14 6.39 37.91
N GLU A 777 -12.85 6.80 38.96
CA GLU A 777 -13.85 6.00 39.66
C GLU A 777 -15.24 6.06 39.01
N GLN A 778 -15.44 6.95 38.05
CA GLN A 778 -16.71 7.17 37.38
C GLN A 778 -16.62 6.80 35.90
N GLN A 779 -17.58 6.03 35.40
CA GLN A 779 -17.74 5.92 33.95
C GLN A 779 -18.17 7.28 33.38
N GLY A 780 -17.49 7.70 32.32
CA GLY A 780 -17.88 8.88 31.56
C GLY A 780 -19.24 8.67 30.91
N MET A 781 -20.14 9.63 31.06
CA MET A 781 -21.27 9.76 30.15
C MET A 781 -20.71 10.26 28.82
N TRP A 782 -20.89 9.46 27.77
CA TRP A 782 -20.45 9.75 26.41
C TRP A 782 -21.37 10.77 25.75
#